data_AF-A0A3M6X2A5-F1
#
_entry.id   AF-A0A3M6X2A5-F1
#
_cell.length_a   1.000
_cell.length_b   1.000
_cell.length_c   1.000
_cell.angle_alpha   90.00
_cell.angle_beta   90.00
_cell.angle_gamma   90.00
#
_symmetry.space_group_name_H-M   'P 1'
#
loop_
_entity.id
_entity.type
_entity.pdbx_description
1 polymer ?
#
loop_
_entity_poly.entity_id
_entity_poly.type
_entity_poly.pdbx_seq_one_letter_code
_entity_poly.pdbx_strand_id
1 'polypeptide(L)'
;MDASRGPPRVKNKAAAPQQISAEQLLREAVDRQEPGVQAPTQRFADLEELHEYQSRKRTDFENYVRRNRLNMGNWFRYAQWELEQKEYRRARSVFERALDVDPTIVQLWVRYIESEMKERNINHARNLLDRAVTILPRVDKLWYKYVYMEEMLGNIAGTRAVFERWMSWEPDEAAWGAYIKLEKRYGEYDRARGVFERFTIVHPEARNWIKWARFEEENGTSDLVRDVYGAAIETLGEEFMDEKLFIAYARFEAKLKEYERARAIYKYALDRMPRSKSATLHKQYTTFEKQYGDREGVEDVVLAKRRVMYEEQVKENPKNYDSWFDYARLEESSPSSSPDKVRDVYERAIAQVPPSQEKRHWRRYIYLWIFYALYEELQARDMQRAGAVYAEALKLIPHKKFTFAKVWILKAQFHIREGDLSAARKTMGLAIGMCPKSKLFRAYIEMELKLFEFTRCRTLYEKWIEWDPGNTSAWIKFSELERGLDDVERARAIFELAIVQPVLDMPELLWKAYIDFEEEEAQEPEEYERPRALYERLLEKTDHVKVWISYAHFEINVPDPSAPDSAHASPDAIKRARAVFTRAHTLYKEKALVEERVALLQAWKGFEDTHGTDEEREKLAKMMPRRVKKRRRLDDDSFEEYMDYVFPADDEGSAKMGKLMAMAQKWKKEQEAGGGGGA
;
A
#
# COMPACT_ATOMS: atom_id res chain seq x y z
N MET A 1 25.70 24.64 -78.19
CA MET A 1 25.06 24.06 -79.38
C MET A 1 23.60 23.84 -79.06
N ASP A 2 22.77 24.19 -80.03
CA ASP A 2 21.35 24.51 -79.96
C ASP A 2 20.48 23.54 -79.16
N ALA A 3 19.90 24.06 -78.07
CA ALA A 3 18.68 23.49 -77.53
C ALA A 3 17.56 23.88 -78.49
N SER A 4 17.19 22.95 -79.38
CA SER A 4 15.91 22.96 -80.07
C SER A 4 14.80 23.11 -79.02
N ARG A 5 14.33 24.35 -78.85
CA ARG A 5 13.07 24.64 -78.17
C ARG A 5 11.97 24.09 -79.08
N GLY A 6 11.74 22.78 -78.96
CA GLY A 6 10.54 22.14 -79.46
C GLY A 6 9.30 22.86 -78.91
N PRO A 7 8.11 22.62 -79.50
CA PRO A 7 6.87 23.31 -79.13
C PRO A 7 6.71 23.28 -77.60
N PRO A 8 6.18 24.35 -76.97
CA PRO A 8 6.10 24.42 -75.52
C PRO A 8 5.40 23.18 -74.98
N ARG A 9 6.18 22.23 -74.44
CA ARG A 9 5.63 21.03 -73.81
C ARG A 9 4.83 21.54 -72.64
N VAL A 10 3.50 21.42 -72.73
CA VAL A 10 2.60 21.71 -71.62
C VAL A 10 3.08 20.82 -70.47
N LYS A 11 3.78 21.40 -69.50
CA LYS A 11 4.26 20.67 -68.33
C LYS A 11 3.01 20.29 -67.56
N ASN A 12 2.79 19.00 -67.39
CA ASN A 12 1.75 18.54 -66.49
C ASN A 12 2.15 19.01 -65.07
N LYS A 13 1.39 19.97 -64.52
CA LYS A 13 1.57 20.48 -63.16
C LYS A 13 0.81 19.63 -62.13
N ALA A 14 0.23 18.50 -62.53
CA ALA A 14 -0.30 17.53 -61.59
C ALA A 14 0.82 17.09 -60.62
N ALA A 15 0.43 16.81 -59.38
CA ALA A 15 1.35 16.28 -58.39
C ALA A 15 2.00 15.01 -58.93
N ALA A 16 3.34 14.96 -58.90
CA ALA A 16 4.06 13.75 -59.27
C ALA A 16 3.62 12.60 -58.34
N PRO A 17 3.35 11.41 -58.88
CA PRO A 17 2.88 10.26 -58.09
C PRO A 17 3.92 9.80 -57.06
N GLN A 18 5.20 10.10 -57.30
CA GLN A 18 6.29 9.85 -56.36
C GLN A 18 6.99 11.18 -56.06
N GLN A 19 7.01 11.55 -54.78
CA GLN A 19 7.75 12.71 -54.29
C GLN A 19 9.19 12.26 -54.00
N ILE A 20 10.16 12.92 -54.62
CA ILE A 20 11.58 12.62 -54.38
C ILE A 20 11.89 12.93 -52.91
N SER A 21 12.31 11.91 -52.16
CA SER A 21 12.71 12.06 -50.77
C SER A 21 14.22 12.28 -50.64
N ALA A 22 14.68 12.81 -49.50
CA ALA A 22 16.10 12.96 -49.21
C ALA A 22 16.85 11.61 -49.21
N GLU A 23 16.18 10.52 -48.80
CA GLU A 23 16.71 9.17 -48.86
C GLU A 23 17.04 8.74 -50.30
N GLN A 24 16.15 9.06 -51.25
CA GLN A 24 16.36 8.71 -52.66
C GLN A 24 17.58 9.43 -53.25
N LEU A 25 17.81 10.70 -52.86
CA LEU A 25 18.99 11.46 -53.26
C LEU A 25 20.28 10.90 -52.66
N LEU A 26 20.26 10.51 -51.38
CA LEU A 26 21.43 9.91 -50.73
C LEU A 26 21.78 8.54 -51.33
N ARG A 27 20.76 7.74 -51.64
CA ARG A 27 20.94 6.44 -52.29
C ARG A 27 21.54 6.61 -53.69
N GLU A 28 21.00 7.53 -54.48
CA GLU A 28 21.52 7.82 -55.81
C GLU A 28 22.95 8.41 -55.75
N ALA A 29 23.28 9.17 -54.71
CA ALA A 29 24.65 9.67 -54.49
C ALA A 29 25.64 8.55 -54.13
N VAL A 30 25.24 7.58 -53.32
CA VAL A 30 26.06 6.40 -52.99
C VAL A 30 26.23 5.50 -54.22
N ASP A 31 25.16 5.28 -54.99
CA ASP A 31 25.20 4.46 -56.21
C ASP A 31 26.08 5.10 -57.31
N ARG A 32 26.18 6.45 -57.31
CA ARG A 32 27.07 7.21 -58.19
C ARG A 32 28.49 7.38 -57.64
N GLN A 33 28.77 6.93 -56.42
CA GLN A 33 30.12 6.99 -55.89
C GLN A 33 30.98 5.99 -56.68
N GLU A 34 31.88 6.51 -57.51
CA GLU A 34 32.83 5.66 -58.23
C GLU A 34 33.61 4.81 -57.22
N PRO A 35 33.67 3.48 -57.38
CA PRO A 35 34.48 2.65 -56.51
C PRO A 35 35.93 3.14 -56.61
N GLY A 36 36.58 3.32 -55.45
CA GLY A 36 37.98 3.72 -55.42
C GLY A 36 38.82 2.80 -56.31
N VAL A 37 39.73 3.38 -57.10
CA VAL A 37 40.55 2.65 -58.07
C VAL A 37 41.28 1.49 -57.37
N GLN A 38 40.87 0.26 -57.65
CA GLN A 38 41.54 -0.93 -57.11
C GLN A 38 42.85 -1.14 -57.87
N ALA A 39 43.98 -1.16 -57.15
CA ALA A 39 45.27 -1.42 -57.76
C ALA A 39 45.29 -2.82 -58.42
N PRO A 40 45.92 -2.97 -59.60
CA PRO A 40 46.01 -4.26 -60.28
C PRO A 40 46.83 -5.26 -59.45
N THR A 41 46.46 -6.54 -59.53
CA THR A 41 47.18 -7.62 -58.84
C THR A 41 48.55 -7.84 -59.50
N GLN A 42 49.62 -7.48 -58.78
CA GLN A 42 51.00 -7.72 -59.23
C GLN A 42 51.45 -9.12 -58.80
N ARG A 43 52.01 -9.90 -59.72
CA ARG A 43 52.73 -11.15 -59.43
C ARG A 43 54.22 -10.88 -59.56
N PHE A 44 54.99 -11.19 -58.53
CA PHE A 44 56.44 -11.00 -58.53
C PHE A 44 57.11 -12.19 -59.23
N ALA A 45 57.92 -11.93 -60.26
CA ALA A 45 58.65 -12.96 -61.00
C ALA A 45 60.00 -13.29 -60.34
N ASP A 46 60.72 -12.25 -59.90
CA ASP A 46 62.12 -12.36 -59.44
C ASP A 46 62.34 -11.73 -58.05
N LEU A 47 63.46 -12.09 -57.41
CA LEU A 47 63.89 -11.51 -56.13
C LEU A 47 64.15 -9.99 -56.24
N GLU A 48 64.59 -9.50 -57.39
CA GLU A 48 64.82 -8.07 -57.63
C GLU A 48 63.51 -7.27 -57.59
N GLU A 49 62.46 -7.77 -58.27
CA GLU A 49 61.11 -7.16 -58.21
C GLU A 49 60.53 -7.20 -56.79
N LEU A 50 60.77 -8.29 -56.06
CA LEU A 50 60.38 -8.40 -54.66
C LEU A 50 61.13 -7.36 -53.79
N HIS A 51 62.42 -7.18 -54.00
CA HIS A 51 63.22 -6.18 -53.27
C HIS A 51 62.81 -4.75 -53.60
N GLU A 52 62.45 -4.46 -54.84
CA GLU A 52 61.92 -3.16 -55.23
C GLU A 52 60.56 -2.89 -54.56
N TYR A 53 59.65 -3.87 -54.60
CA TYR A 53 58.38 -3.80 -53.91
C TYR A 53 58.56 -3.59 -52.40
N GLN A 54 59.45 -4.36 -51.77
CA GLN A 54 59.79 -4.22 -50.37
C GLN A 54 60.35 -2.83 -50.07
N SER A 55 61.21 -2.29 -50.93
CA SER A 55 61.82 -0.96 -50.74
C SER A 55 60.76 0.13 -50.81
N ARG A 56 59.86 0.09 -51.80
CA ARG A 56 58.74 1.04 -51.93
C ARG A 56 57.81 0.98 -50.70
N LYS A 57 57.41 -0.22 -50.29
CA LYS A 57 56.56 -0.39 -49.09
C LYS A 57 57.24 0.07 -47.81
N ARG A 58 58.53 -0.20 -47.65
CA ARG A 58 59.33 0.30 -46.51
C ARG A 58 59.38 1.82 -46.52
N THR A 59 59.63 2.46 -47.66
CA THR A 59 59.62 3.92 -47.75
C THR A 59 58.25 4.50 -47.38
N ASP A 60 57.16 3.85 -47.80
CA ASP A 60 55.81 4.27 -47.43
C ASP A 60 55.60 4.17 -45.91
N PHE A 61 55.87 3.01 -45.31
CA PHE A 61 55.73 2.80 -43.87
C PHE A 61 56.63 3.73 -43.05
N GLU A 62 57.88 3.92 -43.43
CA GLU A 62 58.80 4.86 -42.79
C GLU A 62 58.31 6.30 -42.91
N ASN A 63 57.71 6.67 -44.05
CA ASN A 63 57.12 8.01 -44.20
C ASN A 63 55.86 8.16 -43.33
N TYR A 64 55.03 7.12 -43.19
CA TYR A 64 53.88 7.14 -42.28
C TYR A 64 54.30 7.22 -40.82
N VAL A 65 55.32 6.48 -40.42
CA VAL A 65 55.88 6.50 -39.07
C VAL A 65 56.57 7.83 -38.78
N ARG A 66 57.30 8.40 -39.74
CA ARG A 66 57.91 9.72 -39.59
C ARG A 66 56.87 10.83 -39.47
N ARG A 67 55.81 10.80 -40.27
CA ARG A 67 54.71 11.78 -40.19
C ARG A 67 53.91 11.63 -38.89
N ASN A 68 53.60 10.40 -38.50
CA ASN A 68 52.73 10.09 -37.36
C ASN A 68 53.43 9.12 -36.39
N ARG A 69 54.44 9.63 -35.67
CA ARG A 69 55.27 8.83 -34.75
C ARG A 69 54.47 8.17 -33.62
N LEU A 70 53.45 8.85 -33.10
CA LEU A 70 52.63 8.38 -31.97
C LEU A 70 51.58 7.33 -32.37
N ASN A 71 51.22 7.24 -33.65
CA ASN A 71 50.18 6.31 -34.07
C ASN A 71 50.73 4.88 -34.11
N MET A 72 50.55 4.14 -33.01
CA MET A 72 51.00 2.76 -32.87
C MET A 72 50.36 1.80 -33.88
N GLY A 73 49.23 2.15 -34.49
CA GLY A 73 48.63 1.38 -35.58
C GLY A 73 49.51 1.30 -36.83
N ASN A 74 50.31 2.35 -37.10
CA ASN A 74 51.27 2.33 -38.21
C ASN A 74 52.45 1.41 -37.90
N TRP A 75 52.96 1.47 -36.67
CA TRP A 75 54.00 0.57 -36.19
C TRP A 75 53.55 -0.88 -36.22
N PHE A 76 52.32 -1.18 -35.81
CA PHE A 76 51.76 -2.53 -35.87
C PHE A 76 51.65 -3.06 -37.29
N ARG A 77 51.14 -2.26 -38.24
CA ARG A 77 51.04 -2.67 -39.64
C ARG A 77 52.42 -2.86 -40.26
N TYR A 78 53.38 -1.98 -39.93
CA TYR A 78 54.72 -2.08 -40.45
C TYR A 78 55.45 -3.32 -39.91
N ALA A 79 55.38 -3.57 -38.60
CA ALA A 79 55.98 -4.75 -37.99
C ALA A 79 55.34 -6.05 -38.51
N GLN A 80 53.99 -6.08 -38.62
CA GLN A 80 53.28 -7.23 -39.18
C GLN A 80 53.69 -7.51 -40.64
N TRP A 81 53.89 -6.46 -41.44
CA TRP A 81 54.35 -6.61 -42.82
C TRP A 81 55.78 -7.16 -42.92
N GLU A 82 56.72 -6.70 -42.08
CA GLU A 82 58.08 -7.28 -42.04
C GLU A 82 58.06 -8.75 -41.54
N LEU A 83 57.13 -9.12 -40.65
CA LEU A 83 56.90 -10.52 -40.25
C LEU A 83 56.40 -11.38 -41.41
N GLU A 84 55.51 -10.85 -42.26
CA GLU A 84 55.03 -11.53 -43.48
C GLU A 84 56.17 -11.74 -44.50
N GLN A 85 57.12 -10.80 -44.56
CA GLN A 85 58.33 -10.93 -45.38
C GLN A 85 59.37 -11.91 -44.78
N LYS A 86 59.16 -12.42 -43.57
CA LYS A 86 60.10 -13.26 -42.80
C LYS A 86 61.44 -12.57 -42.49
N GLU A 87 61.46 -11.24 -42.49
CA GLU A 87 62.64 -10.43 -42.15
C GLU A 87 62.64 -10.11 -40.65
N TYR A 88 62.84 -11.15 -39.85
CA TYR A 88 62.67 -11.09 -38.38
C TYR A 88 63.59 -10.09 -37.69
N ARG A 89 64.83 -9.95 -38.16
CA ARG A 89 65.78 -8.96 -37.61
C ARG A 89 65.26 -7.53 -37.77
N ARG A 90 64.60 -7.23 -38.89
CA ARG A 90 63.99 -5.91 -39.12
C ARG A 90 62.72 -5.75 -38.32
N ALA A 91 61.87 -6.77 -38.26
CA ALA A 91 60.68 -6.75 -37.41
C ALA A 91 61.03 -6.43 -35.95
N ARG A 92 62.08 -7.05 -35.39
CA ARG A 92 62.63 -6.71 -34.06
C ARG A 92 63.03 -5.24 -33.95
N SER A 93 63.77 -4.73 -34.93
CA SER A 93 64.17 -3.32 -34.94
C SER A 93 62.97 -2.37 -34.99
N VAL A 94 61.92 -2.71 -35.72
CA VAL A 94 60.68 -1.92 -35.77
C VAL A 94 59.96 -1.97 -34.43
N PHE A 95 59.86 -3.13 -33.79
CA PHE A 95 59.26 -3.26 -32.45
C PHE A 95 60.06 -2.51 -31.38
N GLU A 96 61.39 -2.60 -31.38
CA GLU A 96 62.25 -1.87 -30.43
C GLU A 96 62.13 -0.36 -30.64
N ARG A 97 62.15 0.11 -31.89
CA ARG A 97 61.91 1.53 -32.18
C ARG A 97 60.52 1.99 -31.75
N ALA A 98 59.51 1.14 -31.87
CA ALA A 98 58.17 1.43 -31.39
C ALA A 98 58.12 1.51 -29.85
N LEU A 99 58.86 0.63 -29.17
CA LEU A 99 59.00 0.66 -27.71
C LEU A 99 59.74 1.92 -27.24
N ASP A 100 60.75 2.39 -27.98
CA ASP A 100 61.42 3.66 -27.70
C ASP A 100 60.50 4.88 -27.81
N VAL A 101 59.42 4.78 -28.61
CA VAL A 101 58.40 5.85 -28.68
C VAL A 101 57.49 5.81 -27.45
N ASP A 102 56.91 4.65 -27.18
CA ASP A 102 55.99 4.48 -26.06
C ASP A 102 56.09 3.06 -25.46
N PRO A 103 56.86 2.91 -24.37
CA PRO A 103 56.99 1.64 -23.66
C PRO A 103 55.73 1.24 -22.89
N THR A 104 54.74 2.12 -22.71
CA THR A 104 53.59 1.86 -21.83
C THR A 104 52.49 1.04 -22.51
N ILE A 105 52.51 0.97 -23.85
CA ILE A 105 51.47 0.28 -24.62
C ILE A 105 51.63 -1.23 -24.50
N VAL A 106 50.78 -1.84 -23.67
CA VAL A 106 50.73 -3.29 -23.43
C VAL A 106 50.53 -4.10 -24.72
N GLN A 107 49.73 -3.61 -25.66
CA GLN A 107 49.45 -4.30 -26.92
C GLN A 107 50.73 -4.46 -27.78
N LEU A 108 51.67 -3.52 -27.69
CA LEU A 108 52.94 -3.58 -28.41
C LEU A 108 53.81 -4.71 -27.86
N TRP A 109 53.98 -4.77 -26.54
CA TRP A 109 54.67 -5.88 -25.88
C TRP A 109 54.04 -7.22 -26.24
N VAL A 110 52.71 -7.35 -26.12
CA VAL A 110 52.02 -8.61 -26.41
C VAL A 110 52.24 -9.05 -27.85
N ARG A 111 52.11 -8.15 -28.83
CA ARG A 111 52.34 -8.48 -30.25
C ARG A 111 53.79 -8.87 -30.52
N TYR A 112 54.75 -8.17 -29.91
CA TYR A 112 56.17 -8.48 -30.09
C TYR A 112 56.54 -9.83 -29.43
N ILE A 113 56.01 -10.11 -28.24
CA ILE A 113 56.18 -11.43 -27.59
C ILE A 113 55.53 -12.52 -28.44
N GLU A 114 54.33 -12.28 -28.98
CA GLU A 114 53.63 -13.24 -29.84
C GLU A 114 54.36 -13.52 -31.16
N SER A 115 55.04 -12.55 -31.76
CA SER A 115 55.84 -12.81 -32.95
C SER A 115 57.03 -13.70 -32.64
N GLU A 116 57.78 -13.42 -31.56
CA GLU A 116 58.93 -14.25 -31.18
C GLU A 116 58.51 -15.66 -30.75
N MET A 117 57.35 -15.81 -30.12
CA MET A 117 56.78 -17.12 -29.79
C MET A 117 56.38 -17.92 -31.04
N LYS A 118 55.75 -17.26 -32.05
CA LYS A 118 55.39 -17.91 -33.32
C LYS A 118 56.63 -18.41 -34.07
N GLU A 119 57.74 -17.67 -33.97
CA GLU A 119 59.03 -18.01 -34.58
C GLU A 119 59.84 -19.03 -33.77
N ARG A 120 59.34 -19.50 -32.63
CA ARG A 120 60.01 -20.45 -31.72
C ARG A 120 61.31 -19.90 -31.10
N ASN A 121 61.50 -18.57 -31.07
CA ASN A 121 62.63 -17.91 -30.42
C ASN A 121 62.38 -17.74 -28.91
N ILE A 122 62.35 -18.86 -28.18
CA ILE A 122 61.93 -18.91 -26.77
C ILE A 122 62.80 -18.02 -25.86
N ASN A 123 64.13 -18.03 -26.05
CA ASN A 123 65.03 -17.23 -25.21
C ASN A 123 64.81 -15.71 -25.41
N HIS A 124 64.55 -15.27 -26.64
CA HIS A 124 64.21 -13.88 -26.90
C HIS A 124 62.85 -13.51 -26.31
N ALA A 125 61.85 -14.39 -26.45
CA ALA A 125 60.55 -14.18 -25.83
C ALA A 125 60.66 -14.09 -24.29
N ARG A 126 61.50 -14.93 -23.65
CA ARG A 126 61.77 -14.88 -22.20
C ARG A 126 62.41 -13.57 -21.78
N ASN A 127 63.47 -13.13 -22.47
CA ASN A 127 64.13 -11.85 -22.18
C ASN A 127 63.16 -10.67 -22.38
N LEU A 128 62.29 -10.75 -23.39
CA LEU A 128 61.32 -9.71 -23.67
C LEU A 128 60.22 -9.66 -22.61
N LEU A 129 59.70 -10.80 -22.18
CA LEU A 129 58.72 -10.91 -21.09
C LEU A 129 59.32 -10.44 -19.77
N ASP A 130 60.55 -10.81 -19.47
CA ASP A 130 61.26 -10.37 -18.27
C ASP A 130 61.43 -8.84 -18.25
N ARG A 131 61.84 -8.26 -19.38
CA ARG A 131 61.93 -6.80 -19.56
C ARG A 131 60.56 -6.13 -19.46
N ALA A 132 59.54 -6.70 -20.08
CA ALA A 132 58.17 -6.17 -20.07
C ALA A 132 57.60 -6.11 -18.64
N VAL A 133 57.79 -7.18 -17.87
CA VAL A 133 57.36 -7.30 -16.48
C VAL A 133 58.14 -6.34 -15.56
N THR A 134 59.43 -6.12 -15.85
CA THR A 134 60.25 -5.17 -15.08
C THR A 134 59.83 -3.72 -15.31
N ILE A 135 59.45 -3.36 -16.55
CA ILE A 135 59.01 -1.99 -16.90
C ILE A 135 57.56 -1.76 -16.46
N LEU A 136 56.69 -2.74 -16.63
CA LEU A 136 55.25 -2.65 -16.36
C LEU A 136 54.79 -3.71 -15.36
N PRO A 137 55.23 -3.64 -14.08
CA PRO A 137 54.92 -4.65 -13.08
C PRO A 137 53.44 -4.66 -12.67
N ARG A 138 52.68 -3.59 -12.91
CA ARG A 138 51.25 -3.50 -12.55
C ARG A 138 50.30 -4.10 -13.60
N VAL A 139 50.82 -4.56 -14.74
CA VAL A 139 49.99 -5.05 -15.85
C VAL A 139 49.90 -6.57 -15.79
N ASP A 140 48.82 -7.08 -15.21
CA ASP A 140 48.61 -8.52 -15.00
C ASP A 140 48.63 -9.33 -16.29
N LYS A 141 48.19 -8.73 -17.40
CA LYS A 141 48.19 -9.39 -18.72
C LYS A 141 49.58 -9.88 -19.14
N LEU A 142 50.64 -9.13 -18.79
CA LEU A 142 52.02 -9.51 -19.13
C LEU A 142 52.49 -10.65 -18.24
N TRP A 143 52.17 -10.62 -16.94
CA TRP A 143 52.46 -11.70 -16.01
C TRP A 143 51.77 -13.01 -16.39
N TYR A 144 50.47 -12.96 -16.71
CA TYR A 144 49.75 -14.13 -17.19
C TYR A 144 50.36 -14.72 -18.46
N LYS A 145 50.79 -13.86 -19.40
CA LYS A 145 51.47 -14.32 -20.61
C LYS A 145 52.80 -14.98 -20.29
N TYR A 146 53.54 -14.45 -19.32
CA TYR A 146 54.83 -15.00 -18.90
C TYR A 146 54.67 -16.36 -18.23
N VAL A 147 53.77 -16.45 -17.26
CA VAL A 147 53.41 -17.69 -16.57
C VAL A 147 52.94 -18.75 -17.57
N TYR A 148 52.02 -18.38 -18.46
CA TYR A 148 51.50 -19.30 -19.48
C TYR A 148 52.61 -19.80 -20.40
N MET A 149 53.55 -18.94 -20.79
CA MET A 149 54.69 -19.34 -21.61
C MET A 149 55.58 -20.37 -20.90
N GLU A 150 55.99 -20.11 -19.65
CA GLU A 150 56.81 -21.06 -18.89
C GLU A 150 56.08 -22.37 -18.57
N GLU A 151 54.75 -22.31 -18.33
CA GLU A 151 53.91 -23.49 -18.12
C GLU A 151 53.83 -24.35 -19.38
N MET A 152 53.64 -23.75 -20.56
CA MET A 152 53.60 -24.47 -21.84
C MET A 152 54.96 -25.08 -22.22
N LEU A 153 56.06 -24.53 -21.72
CA LEU A 153 57.40 -25.11 -21.85
C LEU A 153 57.67 -26.24 -20.84
N GLY A 154 56.76 -26.47 -19.88
CA GLY A 154 56.92 -27.46 -18.81
C GLY A 154 57.90 -27.04 -17.71
N ASN A 155 58.35 -25.78 -17.68
CA ASN A 155 59.29 -25.28 -16.68
C ASN A 155 58.57 -24.84 -15.39
N ILE A 156 58.09 -25.81 -14.61
CA ILE A 156 57.28 -25.54 -13.39
C ILE A 156 58.06 -24.70 -12.37
N ALA A 157 59.35 -24.96 -12.20
CA ALA A 157 60.20 -24.18 -11.28
C ALA A 157 60.33 -22.72 -11.73
N GLY A 158 60.49 -22.50 -13.04
CA GLY A 158 60.47 -21.15 -13.62
C GLY A 158 59.13 -20.46 -13.42
N THR A 159 58.02 -21.13 -13.72
CA THR A 159 56.67 -20.60 -13.51
C THR A 159 56.44 -20.18 -12.06
N ARG A 160 56.89 -20.99 -11.09
CA ARG A 160 56.83 -20.66 -9.65
C ARG A 160 57.69 -19.44 -9.30
N ALA A 161 58.91 -19.36 -9.80
CA ALA A 161 59.77 -18.20 -9.57
C ALA A 161 59.15 -16.90 -10.12
N VAL A 162 58.48 -16.98 -11.29
CA VAL A 162 57.73 -15.86 -11.86
C VAL A 162 56.54 -15.49 -10.98
N PHE A 163 55.78 -16.46 -10.47
CA PHE A 163 54.69 -16.21 -9.54
C PHE A 163 55.18 -15.60 -8.23
N GLU A 164 56.24 -16.10 -7.62
CA GLU A 164 56.82 -15.53 -6.40
C GLU A 164 57.27 -14.08 -6.60
N ARG A 165 57.91 -13.79 -7.75
CA ARG A 165 58.25 -12.41 -8.12
C ARG A 165 57.01 -11.56 -8.38
N TRP A 166 55.93 -12.13 -8.88
CA TRP A 166 54.68 -11.41 -9.06
C TRP A 166 54.03 -11.09 -7.71
N MET A 167 54.00 -12.05 -6.78
CA MET A 167 53.41 -11.88 -5.45
C MET A 167 54.14 -10.87 -4.58
N SER A 168 55.45 -10.65 -4.80
CA SER A 168 56.19 -9.58 -4.11
C SER A 168 55.69 -8.17 -4.45
N TRP A 169 54.93 -8.01 -5.53
CA TRP A 169 54.28 -6.74 -5.91
C TRP A 169 52.87 -6.58 -5.36
N GLU A 170 52.38 -7.55 -4.59
CA GLU A 170 51.03 -7.57 -4.00
C GLU A 170 49.93 -7.32 -5.06
N PRO A 171 49.82 -8.21 -6.07
CA PRO A 171 48.88 -8.04 -7.17
C PRO A 171 47.43 -8.32 -6.74
N ASP A 172 46.51 -8.13 -7.69
CA ASP A 172 45.07 -8.29 -7.47
C ASP A 172 44.65 -9.73 -7.06
N GLU A 173 43.41 -9.88 -6.58
CA GLU A 173 42.86 -11.18 -6.17
C GLU A 173 42.92 -12.24 -7.28
N ALA A 174 42.84 -11.85 -8.56
CA ALA A 174 42.87 -12.77 -9.68
C ALA A 174 44.26 -13.41 -9.86
N ALA A 175 45.33 -12.67 -9.60
CA ALA A 175 46.70 -13.17 -9.62
C ALA A 175 46.92 -14.29 -8.61
N TRP A 176 46.56 -14.06 -7.35
CA TRP A 176 46.65 -15.05 -6.27
C TRP A 176 45.81 -16.28 -6.59
N GLY A 177 44.57 -16.08 -7.06
CA GLY A 177 43.69 -17.17 -7.48
C GLY A 177 44.26 -18.01 -8.64
N ALA A 178 45.02 -17.41 -9.56
CA ALA A 178 45.69 -18.14 -10.63
C ALA A 178 46.88 -18.97 -10.11
N TYR A 179 47.62 -18.45 -9.13
CA TYR A 179 48.72 -19.18 -8.51
C TYR A 179 48.21 -20.40 -7.72
N ILE A 180 47.14 -20.23 -6.95
CA ILE A 180 46.46 -21.33 -6.25
C ILE A 180 45.97 -22.40 -7.24
N LYS A 181 45.39 -21.99 -8.38
CA LYS A 181 44.98 -22.93 -9.44
C LYS A 181 46.16 -23.67 -10.07
N LEU A 182 47.33 -23.04 -10.18
CA LEU A 182 48.55 -23.72 -10.64
C LEU A 182 48.92 -24.83 -9.66
N GLU A 183 49.06 -24.53 -8.38
CA GLU A 183 49.48 -25.53 -7.39
C GLU A 183 48.42 -26.64 -7.21
N LYS A 184 47.11 -26.31 -7.32
CA LYS A 184 46.02 -27.31 -7.36
C LYS A 184 46.15 -28.25 -8.57
N ARG A 185 46.56 -27.76 -9.73
CA ARG A 185 46.77 -28.60 -10.94
C ARG A 185 47.92 -29.59 -10.78
N TYR A 186 48.95 -29.25 -10.00
CA TYR A 186 50.09 -30.12 -9.74
C TYR A 186 49.98 -30.93 -8.44
N GLY A 187 48.89 -30.77 -7.68
CA GLY A 187 48.63 -31.52 -6.44
C GLY A 187 49.45 -31.07 -5.22
N GLU A 188 50.09 -29.90 -5.29
CA GLU A 188 50.94 -29.37 -4.22
C GLU A 188 50.09 -28.54 -3.24
N TYR A 189 49.26 -29.22 -2.45
CA TYR A 189 48.30 -28.57 -1.55
C TYR A 189 48.97 -27.79 -0.41
N ASP A 190 50.12 -28.24 0.10
CA ASP A 190 50.85 -27.58 1.20
C ASP A 190 51.36 -26.21 0.79
N ARG A 191 51.86 -26.08 -0.44
CA ARG A 191 52.27 -24.80 -1.00
C ARG A 191 51.07 -23.90 -1.26
N ALA A 192 49.97 -24.47 -1.76
CA ALA A 192 48.74 -23.71 -1.94
C ALA A 192 48.24 -23.11 -0.60
N ARG A 193 48.38 -23.85 0.51
CA ARG A 193 48.10 -23.34 1.87
C ARG A 193 49.00 -22.17 2.25
N GLY A 194 50.31 -22.30 2.06
CA GLY A 194 51.24 -21.18 2.28
C GLY A 194 50.99 -19.96 1.36
N VAL A 195 50.38 -20.17 0.18
CA VAL A 195 49.91 -19.07 -0.67
C VAL A 195 48.63 -18.44 -0.11
N PHE A 196 47.69 -19.24 0.40
CA PHE A 196 46.48 -18.72 1.04
C PHE A 196 46.78 -17.91 2.30
N GLU A 197 47.70 -18.36 3.14
CA GLU A 197 48.14 -17.61 4.34
C GLU A 197 48.71 -16.24 3.96
N ARG A 198 49.59 -16.19 2.95
CA ARG A 198 50.10 -14.90 2.44
C ARG A 198 49.00 -14.07 1.80
N PHE A 199 48.08 -14.71 1.08
CA PHE A 199 46.99 -14.04 0.39
C PHE A 199 46.03 -13.34 1.38
N THR A 200 45.73 -13.97 2.51
CA THR A 200 44.86 -13.38 3.54
C THR A 200 45.54 -12.28 4.35
N ILE A 201 46.87 -12.30 4.47
CA ILE A 201 47.65 -11.21 5.08
C ILE A 201 47.69 -9.99 4.15
N VAL A 202 47.95 -10.19 2.85
CA VAL A 202 48.04 -9.09 1.88
C VAL A 202 46.67 -8.48 1.59
N HIS A 203 45.64 -9.32 1.47
CA HIS A 203 44.26 -8.90 1.22
C HIS A 203 43.32 -9.44 2.33
N PRO A 204 43.21 -8.75 3.48
CA PRO A 204 42.35 -9.14 4.61
C PRO A 204 40.83 -9.02 4.35
N GLU A 205 40.34 -9.44 3.19
CA GLU A 205 38.92 -9.43 2.87
C GLU A 205 38.24 -10.74 3.24
N ALA A 206 37.04 -10.68 3.81
CA ALA A 206 36.26 -11.87 4.18
C ALA A 206 35.98 -12.82 3.00
N ARG A 207 35.94 -12.30 1.76
CA ARG A 207 35.78 -13.14 0.55
C ARG A 207 36.95 -14.09 0.35
N ASN A 208 38.17 -13.64 0.66
CA ASN A 208 39.40 -14.41 0.50
C ASN A 208 39.45 -15.55 1.52
N TRP A 209 39.06 -15.25 2.76
CA TRP A 209 38.89 -16.26 3.81
C TRP A 209 37.84 -17.31 3.46
N ILE A 210 36.70 -16.91 2.88
CA ILE A 210 35.70 -17.87 2.39
C ILE A 210 36.25 -18.74 1.25
N LYS A 211 37.08 -18.18 0.37
CA LYS A 211 37.75 -18.96 -0.69
C LYS A 211 38.74 -19.96 -0.11
N TRP A 212 39.51 -19.57 0.89
CA TRP A 212 40.43 -20.47 1.59
C TRP A 212 39.66 -21.57 2.32
N ALA A 213 38.62 -21.23 3.07
CA ALA A 213 37.79 -22.20 3.76
C ALA A 213 37.12 -23.19 2.79
N ARG A 214 36.66 -22.75 1.61
CA ARG A 214 36.15 -23.66 0.57
C ARG A 214 37.21 -24.59 -0.01
N PHE A 215 38.44 -24.09 -0.16
CA PHE A 215 39.56 -24.92 -0.60
C PHE A 215 39.90 -26.00 0.43
N GLU A 216 39.89 -25.66 1.72
CA GLU A 216 40.07 -26.63 2.81
C GLU A 216 38.86 -27.56 2.95
N GLU A 217 37.63 -27.11 2.67
CA GLU A 217 36.44 -27.99 2.61
C GLU A 217 36.57 -29.07 1.51
N GLU A 218 37.22 -28.75 0.39
CA GLU A 218 37.43 -29.69 -0.72
C GLU A 218 38.60 -30.66 -0.47
N ASN A 219 39.67 -30.20 0.17
CA ASN A 219 40.95 -30.92 0.22
C ASN A 219 41.41 -31.34 1.63
N GLY A 220 40.81 -30.77 2.68
CA GLY A 220 41.34 -30.80 4.05
C GLY A 220 40.53 -31.63 5.04
N THR A 221 41.08 -31.72 6.24
CA THR A 221 40.42 -32.25 7.44
C THR A 221 39.52 -31.20 8.08
N SER A 222 38.43 -31.61 8.73
CA SER A 222 37.44 -30.68 9.31
C SER A 222 38.04 -29.71 10.32
N ASP A 223 39.12 -30.08 11.01
CA ASP A 223 39.80 -29.24 11.99
C ASP A 223 40.56 -28.08 11.34
N LEU A 224 41.21 -28.30 10.19
CA LEU A 224 41.89 -27.24 9.44
C LEU A 224 40.91 -26.17 8.98
N VAL A 225 39.72 -26.56 8.54
CA VAL A 225 38.66 -25.61 8.15
C VAL A 225 38.25 -24.75 9.34
N ARG A 226 38.17 -25.33 10.55
CA ARG A 226 37.87 -24.57 11.78
C ARG A 226 39.00 -23.62 12.14
N ASP A 227 40.25 -24.06 12.02
CA ASP A 227 41.42 -23.22 12.27
C ASP A 227 41.45 -22.02 11.31
N VAL A 228 41.09 -22.23 10.03
CA VAL A 228 40.94 -21.14 9.04
C VAL A 228 39.84 -20.16 9.43
N TYR A 229 38.66 -20.65 9.84
CA TYR A 229 37.58 -19.75 10.28
C TYR A 229 37.93 -19.04 11.61
N GLY A 230 38.64 -19.71 12.52
CA GLY A 230 39.15 -19.14 13.77
C GLY A 230 40.16 -18.02 13.51
N ALA A 231 41.16 -18.29 12.67
CA ALA A 231 42.14 -17.31 12.22
C ALA A 231 41.47 -16.16 11.46
N ALA A 232 40.43 -16.42 10.66
CA ALA A 232 39.66 -15.36 10.01
C ALA A 232 38.99 -14.44 11.04
N ILE A 233 38.37 -14.99 12.08
CA ILE A 233 37.72 -14.18 13.12
C ILE A 233 38.75 -13.37 13.93
N GLU A 234 39.91 -13.95 14.23
CA GLU A 234 40.98 -13.26 14.96
C GLU A 234 41.63 -12.14 14.13
N THR A 235 41.89 -12.39 12.85
CA THR A 235 42.56 -11.43 11.96
C THR A 235 41.67 -10.31 11.45
N LEU A 236 40.39 -10.58 11.14
CA LEU A 236 39.47 -9.53 10.69
C LEU A 236 39.06 -8.57 11.81
N GLY A 237 39.19 -8.97 13.08
CA GLY A 237 38.87 -8.14 14.25
C GLY A 237 37.46 -7.56 14.21
N GLU A 238 37.20 -6.49 14.98
CA GLU A 238 35.88 -5.84 15.00
C GLU A 238 35.60 -4.94 13.78
N GLU A 239 36.64 -4.57 13.01
CA GLU A 239 36.56 -3.54 11.96
C GLU A 239 36.05 -4.05 10.60
N PHE A 240 36.36 -5.29 10.21
CA PHE A 240 36.05 -5.82 8.87
C PHE A 240 35.15 -7.07 8.86
N MET A 241 34.48 -7.40 9.96
CA MET A 241 33.56 -8.54 9.99
C MET A 241 32.43 -8.41 8.94
N ASP A 242 32.41 -9.34 7.99
CA ASP A 242 31.34 -9.47 6.99
C ASP A 242 30.36 -10.58 7.37
N GLU A 243 29.07 -10.31 7.16
CA GLU A 243 27.96 -11.26 7.38
C GLU A 243 28.19 -12.62 6.71
N LYS A 244 28.84 -12.58 5.53
CA LYS A 244 29.04 -13.75 4.68
C LYS A 244 29.98 -14.77 5.30
N LEU A 245 30.96 -14.34 6.09
CA LEU A 245 31.91 -15.22 6.77
C LEU A 245 31.19 -16.06 7.82
N PHE A 246 30.42 -15.42 8.71
CA PHE A 246 29.65 -16.11 9.74
C PHE A 246 28.57 -17.02 9.15
N ILE A 247 27.90 -16.61 8.07
CA ILE A 247 26.93 -17.47 7.38
C ILE A 247 27.64 -18.70 6.79
N ALA A 248 28.83 -18.54 6.19
CA ALA A 248 29.60 -19.66 5.66
C ALA A 248 30.05 -20.61 6.79
N TYR A 249 30.56 -20.05 7.89
CA TYR A 249 31.02 -20.83 9.03
C TYR A 249 29.87 -21.59 9.72
N ALA A 250 28.74 -20.94 9.96
CA ALA A 250 27.57 -21.59 10.55
C ALA A 250 26.96 -22.65 9.62
N ARG A 251 27.00 -22.45 8.29
CA ARG A 251 26.60 -23.49 7.32
C ARG A 251 27.56 -24.68 7.34
N PHE A 252 28.85 -24.44 7.51
CA PHE A 252 29.84 -25.51 7.63
C PHE A 252 29.60 -26.35 8.89
N GLU A 253 29.43 -25.72 10.05
CA GLU A 253 29.11 -26.44 11.30
C GLU A 253 27.74 -27.15 11.22
N ALA A 254 26.76 -26.57 10.52
CA ALA A 254 25.49 -27.24 10.24
C ALA A 254 25.65 -28.49 9.36
N LYS A 255 26.58 -28.50 8.39
CA LYS A 255 26.92 -29.71 7.62
C LYS A 255 27.55 -30.79 8.51
N LEU A 256 28.36 -30.39 9.48
CA LEU A 256 28.99 -31.28 10.46
C LEU A 256 28.04 -31.73 11.58
N LYS A 257 26.78 -31.27 11.58
CA LYS A 257 25.71 -31.56 12.56
C LYS A 257 25.96 -30.99 13.97
N GLU A 258 26.87 -30.03 14.10
CA GLU A 258 27.17 -29.35 15.37
C GLU A 258 26.29 -28.11 15.53
N TYR A 259 24.97 -28.33 15.71
CA TYR A 259 23.98 -27.26 15.71
C TYR A 259 24.16 -26.27 16.86
N GLU A 260 24.64 -26.71 18.03
CA GLU A 260 24.89 -25.84 19.18
C GLU A 260 26.02 -24.85 18.91
N ARG A 261 27.11 -25.28 18.26
CA ARG A 261 28.17 -24.37 17.82
C ARG A 261 27.66 -23.39 16.77
N ALA A 262 26.87 -23.85 15.81
CA ALA A 262 26.26 -22.97 14.81
C ALA A 262 25.38 -21.88 15.47
N ARG A 263 24.60 -22.23 16.50
CA ARG A 263 23.82 -21.24 17.31
C ARG A 263 24.73 -20.27 18.04
N ALA A 264 25.78 -20.76 18.68
CA ALA A 264 26.75 -19.91 19.37
C ALA A 264 27.42 -18.92 18.41
N ILE A 265 27.77 -19.36 17.19
CA ILE A 265 28.33 -18.51 16.14
C ILE A 265 27.33 -17.44 15.70
N TYR A 266 26.07 -17.80 15.44
CA TYR A 266 25.05 -16.82 15.08
C TYR A 266 24.82 -15.79 16.19
N LYS A 267 24.79 -16.21 17.45
CA LYS A 267 24.66 -15.31 18.60
C LYS A 267 25.88 -14.38 18.72
N TYR A 268 27.09 -14.94 18.65
CA TYR A 268 28.34 -14.19 18.68
C TYR A 268 28.40 -13.13 17.57
N ALA A 269 27.95 -13.50 16.36
CA ALA A 269 27.92 -12.60 15.22
C ALA A 269 26.89 -11.47 15.39
N LEU A 270 25.73 -11.75 15.99
CA LEU A 270 24.69 -10.75 16.25
C LEU A 270 25.06 -9.76 17.35
N ASP A 271 25.79 -10.21 18.38
CA ASP A 271 26.16 -9.36 19.51
C ASP A 271 27.24 -8.32 19.15
N ARG A 272 28.14 -8.62 18.20
CA ARG A 272 29.21 -7.70 17.77
C ARG A 272 28.88 -6.84 16.56
N MET A 273 28.00 -7.32 15.68
CA MET A 273 27.77 -6.63 14.40
C MET A 273 26.80 -5.45 14.53
N PRO A 274 27.12 -4.27 13.94
CA PRO A 274 26.18 -3.18 13.78
C PRO A 274 24.93 -3.62 13.00
N ARG A 275 23.77 -3.34 13.59
CA ARG A 275 22.46 -3.89 13.23
C ARG A 275 21.97 -3.59 11.80
N SER A 276 22.54 -2.59 11.13
CA SER A 276 22.25 -2.27 9.72
C SER A 276 22.87 -3.29 8.74
N LYS A 277 23.97 -3.94 9.12
CA LYS A 277 24.54 -5.12 8.44
C LYS A 277 23.95 -6.42 9.04
N SER A 278 22.92 -6.31 9.86
CA SER A 278 22.20 -7.38 10.55
C SER A 278 21.35 -8.30 9.70
N ALA A 279 20.75 -7.71 8.65
CA ALA A 279 19.47 -8.18 8.15
C ALA A 279 19.57 -9.54 7.44
N THR A 280 20.64 -9.74 6.65
CA THR A 280 20.86 -11.02 5.97
C THR A 280 21.21 -12.10 6.98
N LEU A 281 22.04 -11.77 7.98
CA LEU A 281 22.41 -12.68 9.06
C LEU A 281 21.19 -13.13 9.87
N HIS A 282 20.30 -12.21 10.28
CA HIS A 282 19.04 -12.54 10.94
C HIS A 282 18.13 -13.42 10.07
N LYS A 283 18.07 -13.16 8.75
CA LYS A 283 17.30 -14.00 7.83
C LYS A 283 17.86 -15.42 7.79
N GLN A 284 19.19 -15.57 7.70
CA GLN A 284 19.85 -16.88 7.70
C GLN A 284 19.70 -17.60 9.04
N TYR A 285 19.83 -16.89 10.16
CA TYR A 285 19.61 -17.45 11.49
C TYR A 285 18.16 -17.93 11.67
N THR A 286 17.19 -17.15 11.20
CA THR A 286 15.78 -17.59 11.18
C THR A 286 15.58 -18.83 10.32
N THR A 287 16.21 -18.91 9.14
CA THR A 287 16.10 -20.13 8.31
C THR A 287 16.81 -21.31 8.94
N PHE A 288 17.92 -21.10 9.64
CA PHE A 288 18.65 -22.13 10.36
C PHE A 288 17.80 -22.70 11.50
N GLU A 289 17.23 -21.85 12.37
CA GLU A 289 16.36 -22.32 13.45
C GLU A 289 15.07 -22.95 12.90
N LYS A 290 14.53 -22.49 11.77
CA LYS A 290 13.40 -23.18 11.11
C LYS A 290 13.75 -24.58 10.60
N GLN A 291 15.00 -24.81 10.22
CA GLN A 291 15.46 -26.10 9.69
C GLN A 291 15.90 -27.06 10.79
N TYR A 292 16.49 -26.54 11.88
CA TYR A 292 17.22 -27.34 12.88
C TYR A 292 16.85 -27.00 14.34
N GLY A 293 15.91 -26.08 14.58
CA GLY A 293 15.51 -25.61 15.91
C GLY A 293 14.24 -26.27 16.45
N ASP A 294 14.13 -26.25 17.78
CA ASP A 294 12.92 -26.64 18.51
C ASP A 294 11.85 -25.54 18.41
N ARG A 295 10.57 -25.91 18.46
CA ARG A 295 9.43 -25.00 18.22
C ARG A 295 9.46 -23.75 19.11
N GLU A 296 9.85 -23.88 20.37
CA GLU A 296 9.98 -22.78 21.33
C GLU A 296 11.16 -21.85 21.00
N GLY A 297 12.33 -22.42 20.66
CA GLY A 297 13.49 -21.63 20.23
C GLY A 297 13.25 -20.85 18.93
N VAL A 298 12.46 -21.41 18.02
CA VAL A 298 12.05 -20.71 16.78
C VAL A 298 11.16 -19.52 17.10
N GLU A 299 10.22 -19.66 18.04
CA GLU A 299 9.33 -18.56 18.44
C GLU A 299 10.14 -17.43 19.08
N ASP A 300 11.06 -17.72 19.99
CA ASP A 300 11.92 -16.71 20.64
C ASP A 300 12.79 -15.93 19.63
N VAL A 301 13.38 -16.62 18.65
CA VAL A 301 14.22 -15.97 17.63
C VAL A 301 13.38 -15.13 16.66
N VAL A 302 12.17 -15.58 16.31
CA VAL A 302 11.25 -14.80 15.49
C VAL A 302 10.74 -13.57 16.23
N LEU A 303 10.47 -13.68 17.54
CA LEU A 303 10.09 -12.56 18.39
C LEU A 303 11.24 -11.55 18.50
N ALA A 304 12.47 -12.01 18.74
CA ALA A 304 13.65 -11.14 18.76
C ALA A 304 13.84 -10.38 17.43
N LYS A 305 13.64 -11.06 16.29
CA LYS A 305 13.68 -10.42 14.97
C LYS A 305 12.60 -9.35 14.80
N ARG A 306 11.36 -9.63 15.24
CA ARG A 306 10.25 -8.68 15.17
C ARG A 306 10.50 -7.47 16.07
N ARG A 307 11.00 -7.68 17.29
CA ARG A 307 11.44 -6.61 18.21
C ARG A 307 12.46 -5.72 17.53
N VAL A 308 13.44 -6.35 16.87
CA VAL A 308 14.48 -5.63 16.14
C VAL A 308 13.92 -4.78 15.00
N MET A 309 13.04 -5.35 14.19
CA MET A 309 12.40 -4.64 13.07
C MET A 309 11.58 -3.44 13.55
N TYR A 310 10.77 -3.62 14.60
CA TYR A 310 9.93 -2.53 15.09
C TYR A 310 10.72 -1.40 15.73
N GLU A 311 11.81 -1.69 16.44
CA GLU A 311 12.73 -0.67 16.96
C GLU A 311 13.41 0.14 15.83
N GLU A 312 13.73 -0.48 14.70
CA GLU A 312 14.26 0.22 13.53
C GLU A 312 13.19 1.11 12.89
N GLN A 313 11.98 0.57 12.68
CA GLN A 313 10.85 1.34 12.16
C GLN A 313 10.49 2.52 13.05
N VAL A 314 10.61 2.37 14.36
CA VAL A 314 10.44 3.43 15.36
C VAL A 314 11.54 4.48 15.26
N LYS A 315 12.80 4.10 15.01
CA LYS A 315 13.90 5.05 14.82
C LYS A 315 13.78 5.81 13.50
N GLU A 316 13.44 5.14 12.43
CA GLU A 316 13.24 5.75 11.11
C GLU A 316 12.03 6.68 11.10
N ASN A 317 10.91 6.24 11.69
CA ASN A 317 9.66 6.97 11.72
C ASN A 317 9.06 7.02 13.14
N PRO A 318 9.57 7.90 14.03
CA PRO A 318 9.06 8.02 15.40
C PRO A 318 7.58 8.42 15.48
N LYS A 319 7.05 9.05 14.42
CA LYS A 319 5.68 9.58 14.35
C LYS A 319 4.65 8.58 13.80
N ASN A 320 5.08 7.40 13.36
CA ASN A 320 4.14 6.36 12.93
C ASN A 320 3.60 5.61 14.15
N TYR A 321 2.40 5.95 14.59
CA TYR A 321 1.79 5.29 15.76
C TYR A 321 1.42 3.82 15.51
N ASP A 322 1.27 3.39 14.26
CA ASP A 322 0.95 1.99 13.95
C ASP A 322 2.15 1.06 14.21
N SER A 323 3.40 1.49 13.94
CA SER A 323 4.59 0.71 14.33
C SER A 323 4.75 0.61 15.85
N TRP A 324 4.37 1.65 16.60
CA TRP A 324 4.32 1.60 18.06
C TRP A 324 3.25 0.62 18.57
N PHE A 325 2.08 0.53 17.92
CA PHE A 325 1.06 -0.46 18.28
C PHE A 325 1.54 -1.89 18.05
N ASP A 326 2.16 -2.14 16.91
CA ASP A 326 2.67 -3.46 16.58
C ASP A 326 3.84 -3.85 17.49
N TYR A 327 4.68 -2.88 17.88
CA TYR A 327 5.76 -3.07 18.84
C TYR A 327 5.22 -3.40 20.25
N ALA A 328 4.26 -2.62 20.75
CA ALA A 328 3.66 -2.86 22.05
C ALA A 328 2.91 -4.20 22.11
N ARG A 329 2.15 -4.55 21.06
CA ARG A 329 1.45 -5.83 20.98
C ARG A 329 2.41 -7.02 20.92
N LEU A 330 3.56 -6.87 20.27
CA LEU A 330 4.60 -7.91 20.26
C LEU A 330 5.12 -8.15 21.69
N GLU A 331 5.39 -7.08 22.43
CA GLU A 331 5.83 -7.17 23.81
C GLU A 331 4.76 -7.77 24.73
N GLU A 332 3.49 -7.43 24.53
CA GLU A 332 2.35 -8.05 25.23
C GLU A 332 2.18 -9.53 24.90
N SER A 333 2.46 -9.93 23.66
CA SER A 333 2.41 -11.34 23.24
C SER A 333 3.58 -12.16 23.75
N SER A 334 4.65 -11.50 24.22
CA SER A 334 5.85 -12.16 24.72
C SER A 334 5.63 -12.54 26.19
N PRO A 335 5.41 -13.83 26.53
CA PRO A 335 5.09 -14.24 27.90
C PRO A 335 6.28 -14.03 28.87
N SER A 336 7.47 -13.82 28.32
CA SER A 336 8.75 -13.64 29.02
C SER A 336 9.21 -12.17 29.10
N SER A 337 8.44 -11.20 28.59
CA SER A 337 8.84 -9.79 28.67
C SER A 337 8.53 -9.24 30.06
N SER A 338 9.58 -8.73 30.72
CA SER A 338 9.44 -8.01 31.98
C SER A 338 8.48 -6.82 31.79
N PRO A 339 7.53 -6.58 32.71
CA PRO A 339 6.60 -5.45 32.63
C PRO A 339 7.29 -4.11 32.38
N ASP A 340 8.51 -3.94 32.88
CA ASP A 340 9.32 -2.73 32.73
C ASP A 340 9.77 -2.45 31.28
N LYS A 341 9.93 -3.49 30.45
CA LYS A 341 10.26 -3.30 29.03
C LYS A 341 9.04 -2.85 28.24
N VAL A 342 7.88 -3.43 28.51
CA VAL A 342 6.61 -3.00 27.90
C VAL A 342 6.33 -1.55 28.28
N ARG A 343 6.58 -1.19 29.54
CA ARG A 343 6.50 0.19 30.04
C ARG A 343 7.42 1.14 29.31
N ASP A 344 8.70 0.80 29.17
CA ASP A 344 9.66 1.62 28.42
C ASP A 344 9.20 1.84 26.97
N VAL A 345 8.64 0.83 26.31
CA VAL A 345 8.06 0.98 24.97
C VAL A 345 6.91 1.99 24.97
N TYR A 346 5.97 1.86 25.91
CA TYR A 346 4.83 2.77 26.00
C TYR A 346 5.27 4.20 26.39
N GLU A 347 6.21 4.37 27.31
CA GLU A 347 6.76 5.68 27.71
C GLU A 347 7.49 6.36 26.56
N ARG A 348 8.32 5.62 25.80
CA ARG A 348 8.97 6.14 24.59
C ARG A 348 7.95 6.51 23.52
N ALA A 349 6.90 5.72 23.36
CA ALA A 349 5.83 6.00 22.41
C ALA A 349 5.03 7.26 22.81
N ILE A 350 4.79 7.45 24.11
CA ILE A 350 4.12 8.61 24.68
C ILE A 350 4.94 9.90 24.52
N ALA A 351 6.27 9.82 24.61
CA ALA A 351 7.13 10.99 24.40
C ALA A 351 6.96 11.61 22.99
N GLN A 352 6.47 10.85 22.00
CA GLN A 352 6.27 11.31 20.63
C GLN A 352 4.90 11.99 20.44
N VAL A 353 4.76 13.21 20.97
CA VAL A 353 3.54 14.01 20.86
C VAL A 353 3.27 14.41 19.39
N PRO A 354 2.03 14.24 18.87
CA PRO A 354 1.69 14.68 17.51
C PRO A 354 1.96 16.18 17.29
N PRO A 355 2.64 16.58 16.20
CA PRO A 355 2.97 17.99 15.95
C PRO A 355 1.76 18.83 15.50
N SER A 356 0.72 18.22 14.93
CA SER A 356 -0.50 18.91 14.49
C SER A 356 -1.64 18.71 15.49
N GLN A 357 -2.46 19.75 15.70
CA GLN A 357 -3.61 19.73 16.62
C GLN A 357 -4.91 19.23 15.97
N GLU A 358 -4.79 18.46 14.88
CA GLU A 358 -5.96 17.91 14.18
C GLU A 358 -6.44 16.61 14.84
N LYS A 359 -7.76 16.48 14.99
CA LYS A 359 -8.41 15.34 15.64
C LYS A 359 -7.99 13.97 15.04
N ARG A 360 -7.63 13.91 13.75
CA ARG A 360 -7.24 12.66 13.08
C ARG A 360 -5.93 12.09 13.61
N HIS A 361 -4.91 12.93 13.78
CA HIS A 361 -3.59 12.51 14.28
C HIS A 361 -3.63 12.19 15.77
N TRP A 362 -4.41 12.96 16.54
CA TRP A 362 -4.61 12.71 17.97
C TRP A 362 -5.42 11.46 18.27
N ARG A 363 -6.28 11.00 17.34
CA ARG A 363 -7.06 9.78 17.53
C ARG A 363 -6.15 8.59 17.81
N ARG A 364 -5.15 8.33 16.96
CA ARG A 364 -4.20 7.21 17.11
C ARG A 364 -3.38 7.36 18.39
N TYR A 365 -2.84 8.55 18.65
CA TYR A 365 -2.09 8.83 19.88
C TYR A 365 -2.91 8.57 21.15
N ILE A 366 -4.20 8.93 21.17
CA ILE A 366 -5.06 8.67 22.33
C ILE A 366 -5.39 7.19 22.48
N TYR A 367 -5.48 6.44 21.38
CA TYR A 367 -5.58 4.99 21.50
C TYR A 367 -4.34 4.38 22.14
N LEU A 368 -3.13 4.90 21.89
CA LEU A 368 -1.91 4.47 22.58
C LEU A 368 -2.03 4.66 24.09
N TRP A 369 -2.51 5.80 24.56
CA TRP A 369 -2.80 6.03 25.98
C TRP A 369 -3.85 5.07 26.54
N ILE A 370 -4.91 4.77 25.78
CA ILE A 370 -5.94 3.80 26.20
C ILE A 370 -5.36 2.40 26.29
N PHE A 371 -4.54 1.97 25.34
CA PHE A 371 -3.90 0.65 25.36
C PHE A 371 -2.88 0.55 26.50
N TYR A 372 -2.10 1.60 26.77
CA TYR A 372 -1.19 1.62 27.91
C TYR A 372 -1.94 1.50 29.25
N ALA A 373 -3.03 2.26 29.42
CA ALA A 373 -3.84 2.18 30.62
C ALA A 373 -4.54 0.81 30.77
N LEU A 374 -4.99 0.21 29.65
CA LEU A 374 -5.58 -1.12 29.65
C LEU A 374 -4.54 -2.21 29.96
N TYR A 375 -3.31 -2.07 29.47
CA TYR A 375 -2.19 -2.97 29.78
C TYR A 375 -1.86 -2.94 31.27
N GLU A 376 -1.69 -1.75 31.85
CA GLU A 376 -1.41 -1.62 33.29
C GLU A 376 -2.56 -2.18 34.14
N GLU A 377 -3.80 -2.05 33.68
CA GLU A 377 -4.97 -2.56 34.39
C GLU A 377 -5.14 -4.09 34.29
N LEU A 378 -5.06 -4.65 33.08
CA LEU A 378 -5.35 -6.08 32.85
C LEU A 378 -4.14 -6.99 33.06
N GLN A 379 -2.95 -6.56 32.63
CA GLN A 379 -1.76 -7.41 32.62
C GLN A 379 -0.85 -7.14 33.82
N ALA A 380 -0.53 -5.86 34.09
CA ALA A 380 0.35 -5.50 35.21
C ALA A 380 -0.39 -5.38 36.56
N ARG A 381 -1.73 -5.24 36.55
CA ARG A 381 -2.60 -5.06 37.73
C ARG A 381 -2.19 -3.89 38.65
N ASP A 382 -1.47 -2.90 38.11
CA ASP A 382 -1.06 -1.71 38.85
C ASP A 382 -2.11 -0.60 38.71
N MET A 383 -3.04 -0.59 39.67
CA MET A 383 -4.16 0.34 39.68
C MET A 383 -3.69 1.81 39.82
N GLN A 384 -2.68 2.07 40.66
CA GLN A 384 -2.24 3.44 40.94
C GLN A 384 -1.59 4.08 39.71
N ARG A 385 -0.75 3.32 38.99
CA ARG A 385 -0.13 3.82 37.76
C ARG A 385 -1.14 4.00 36.64
N ALA A 386 -2.10 3.08 36.47
CA ALA A 386 -3.18 3.26 35.51
C ALA A 386 -3.95 4.59 35.74
N GLY A 387 -4.22 4.94 37.01
CA GLY A 387 -4.80 6.23 37.39
C GLY A 387 -3.94 7.44 36.99
N ALA A 388 -2.62 7.35 37.21
CA ALA A 388 -1.65 8.38 36.80
C ALA A 388 -1.58 8.54 35.27
N VAL A 389 -1.58 7.43 34.53
CA VAL A 389 -1.61 7.40 33.06
C VAL A 389 -2.85 8.12 32.52
N TYR A 390 -4.03 7.84 33.09
CA TYR A 390 -5.24 8.56 32.72
C TYR A 390 -5.19 10.05 33.10
N ALA A 391 -4.55 10.41 34.22
CA ALA A 391 -4.41 11.82 34.62
C ALA A 391 -3.48 12.60 33.68
N GLU A 392 -2.33 12.03 33.30
CA GLU A 392 -1.38 12.64 32.36
C GLU A 392 -1.96 12.71 30.94
N ALA A 393 -2.66 11.67 30.48
CA ALA A 393 -3.37 11.70 29.21
C ALA A 393 -4.36 12.88 29.13
N LEU A 394 -5.08 13.15 30.22
CA LEU A 394 -6.04 14.26 30.28
C LEU A 394 -5.39 15.64 30.36
N LYS A 395 -4.20 15.78 30.95
CA LYS A 395 -3.45 17.06 30.94
C LYS A 395 -2.94 17.40 29.54
N LEU A 396 -2.52 16.39 28.77
CA LEU A 396 -1.94 16.58 27.44
C LEU A 396 -2.98 16.92 26.36
N ILE A 397 -4.22 16.46 26.52
CA ILE A 397 -5.28 16.70 25.53
C ILE A 397 -5.71 18.17 25.55
N PRO A 398 -5.62 18.91 24.42
CA PRO A 398 -6.18 20.25 24.30
C PRO A 398 -7.72 20.22 24.22
N HIS A 399 -8.40 20.22 25.37
CA HIS A 399 -9.87 20.14 25.46
C HIS A 399 -10.63 21.30 24.81
N LYS A 400 -9.97 22.45 24.57
CA LYS A 400 -10.58 23.63 23.92
C LYS A 400 -10.78 23.48 22.42
N LYS A 401 -9.99 22.64 21.73
CA LYS A 401 -10.02 22.50 20.25
C LYS A 401 -10.70 21.22 19.80
N PHE A 402 -10.47 20.13 20.51
CA PHE A 402 -11.14 18.86 20.24
C PHE A 402 -11.30 18.09 21.54
N THR A 403 -12.30 17.22 21.57
CA THR A 403 -12.62 16.48 22.79
C THR A 403 -12.87 15.01 22.52
N PHE A 404 -12.32 14.17 23.39
CA PHE A 404 -12.39 12.71 23.30
C PHE A 404 -13.19 12.14 24.45
N ALA A 405 -14.51 12.00 24.26
CA ALA A 405 -15.43 11.46 25.25
C ALA A 405 -15.04 10.04 25.74
N LYS A 406 -14.38 9.24 24.89
CA LYS A 406 -14.00 7.86 25.21
C LYS A 406 -12.99 7.77 26.37
N VAL A 407 -12.03 8.69 26.46
CA VAL A 407 -11.01 8.68 27.52
C VAL A 407 -11.63 8.97 28.87
N TRP A 408 -12.52 9.97 28.92
CA TRP A 408 -13.27 10.32 30.13
C TRP A 408 -14.15 9.17 30.63
N ILE A 409 -14.84 8.48 29.72
CA ILE A 409 -15.65 7.30 30.05
C ILE A 409 -14.79 6.18 30.62
N LEU A 410 -13.66 5.88 29.98
CA LEU A 410 -12.76 4.83 30.45
C LEU A 410 -12.14 5.16 31.82
N LYS A 411 -11.77 6.42 32.07
CA LYS A 411 -11.27 6.85 33.38
C LYS A 411 -12.34 6.72 34.47
N ALA A 412 -13.59 7.08 34.18
CA ALA A 412 -14.66 6.89 35.16
C ALA A 412 -14.94 5.40 35.42
N GLN A 413 -14.95 4.57 34.37
CA GLN A 413 -15.07 3.11 34.51
C GLN A 413 -13.90 2.51 35.30
N PHE A 414 -12.70 3.04 35.15
CA PHE A 414 -11.54 2.70 35.96
C PHE A 414 -11.78 3.03 37.45
N HIS A 415 -12.25 4.23 37.79
CA HIS A 415 -12.58 4.56 39.18
C HIS A 415 -13.74 3.74 39.76
N ILE A 416 -14.71 3.33 38.93
CA ILE A 416 -15.74 2.37 39.35
C ILE A 416 -15.12 1.01 39.70
N ARG A 417 -14.14 0.54 38.92
CA ARG A 417 -13.40 -0.71 39.22
C ARG A 417 -12.51 -0.59 40.44
N GLU A 418 -11.99 0.60 40.73
CA GLU A 418 -11.28 0.93 41.98
C GLU A 418 -12.21 0.97 43.20
N GLY A 419 -13.52 1.12 42.97
CA GLY A 419 -14.54 1.27 44.01
C GLY A 419 -14.75 2.71 44.46
N ASP A 420 -14.02 3.69 43.90
CA ASP A 420 -14.20 5.11 44.22
C ASP A 420 -15.27 5.77 43.33
N LEU A 421 -16.52 5.66 43.80
CA LEU A 421 -17.67 6.31 43.18
C LEU A 421 -17.58 7.85 43.24
N SER A 422 -16.90 8.42 44.24
CA SER A 422 -16.77 9.87 44.37
C SER A 422 -15.83 10.42 43.28
N ALA A 423 -14.69 9.76 43.07
CA ALA A 423 -13.76 10.12 42.01
C ALA A 423 -14.36 9.89 40.62
N ALA A 424 -15.14 8.81 40.42
CA ALA A 424 -15.85 8.56 39.16
C ALA A 424 -16.83 9.70 38.83
N ARG A 425 -17.66 10.11 39.82
CA ARG A 425 -18.61 11.23 39.69
C ARG A 425 -17.91 12.56 39.45
N LYS A 426 -16.84 12.87 40.19
CA LYS A 426 -16.03 14.08 39.97
C LYS A 426 -15.40 14.11 38.58
N THR A 427 -14.91 12.96 38.10
CA THR A 427 -14.32 12.83 36.76
C THR A 427 -15.36 13.08 35.67
N MET A 428 -16.57 12.52 35.81
CA MET A 428 -17.68 12.76 34.88
C MET A 428 -18.20 14.19 34.93
N GLY A 429 -18.33 14.78 36.13
CA GLY A 429 -18.70 16.18 36.30
C GLY A 429 -17.67 17.14 35.69
N LEU A 430 -16.38 16.88 35.90
CA LEU A 430 -15.28 17.63 35.26
C LEU A 430 -15.30 17.45 33.73
N ALA A 431 -15.59 16.24 33.25
CA ALA A 431 -15.71 15.97 31.82
C ALA A 431 -16.81 16.82 31.18
N ILE A 432 -17.99 16.92 31.81
CA ILE A 432 -19.12 17.74 31.34
C ILE A 432 -18.75 19.23 31.39
N GLY A 433 -18.15 19.69 32.50
CA GLY A 433 -17.77 21.09 32.67
C GLY A 433 -16.69 21.56 31.68
N MET A 434 -15.73 20.70 31.33
CA MET A 434 -14.70 21.02 30.34
C MET A 434 -15.12 20.72 28.90
N CYS A 435 -15.99 19.73 28.71
CA CYS A 435 -16.45 19.26 27.40
C CYS A 435 -17.89 18.71 27.51
N PRO A 436 -18.90 19.52 27.23
CA PRO A 436 -20.25 18.99 27.11
C PRO A 436 -20.42 18.27 25.77
N LYS A 437 -20.77 16.98 25.81
CA LYS A 437 -21.14 16.15 24.66
C LYS A 437 -22.26 15.20 25.05
N SER A 438 -23.24 15.01 24.17
CA SER A 438 -24.37 14.08 24.38
C SER A 438 -23.94 12.67 24.78
N LYS A 439 -22.81 12.16 24.24
CA LYS A 439 -22.26 10.85 24.63
C LYS A 439 -21.77 10.79 26.09
N LEU A 440 -21.24 11.88 26.64
CA LEU A 440 -20.81 11.92 28.04
C LEU A 440 -22.02 11.97 28.98
N PHE A 441 -23.03 12.76 28.65
CA PHE A 441 -24.30 12.77 29.39
C PHE A 441 -24.92 11.37 29.42
N ARG A 442 -25.06 10.71 28.27
CA ARG A 442 -25.58 9.32 28.21
C ARG A 442 -24.79 8.34 29.05
N ALA A 443 -23.45 8.40 28.98
CA ALA A 443 -22.59 7.49 29.75
C ALA A 443 -22.65 7.76 31.26
N TYR A 444 -22.79 9.03 31.66
CA TYR A 444 -22.93 9.39 33.07
C TYR A 444 -24.30 8.98 33.61
N ILE A 445 -25.36 9.18 32.83
CA ILE A 445 -26.71 8.74 33.19
C ILE A 445 -26.77 7.20 33.27
N GLU A 446 -26.18 6.48 32.32
CA GLU A 446 -26.10 5.00 32.36
C GLU A 446 -25.36 4.52 33.62
N MET A 447 -24.33 5.24 34.05
CA MET A 447 -23.61 4.95 35.29
C MET A 447 -24.50 5.16 36.52
N GLU A 448 -25.18 6.30 36.64
CA GLU A 448 -26.06 6.59 37.79
C GLU A 448 -27.33 5.70 37.79
N LEU A 449 -27.82 5.29 36.62
CA LEU A 449 -28.89 4.30 36.47
C LEU A 449 -28.49 2.94 37.03
N LYS A 450 -27.26 2.48 36.75
CA LYS A 450 -26.72 1.24 37.34
C LYS A 450 -26.55 1.33 38.85
N LEU A 451 -26.40 2.53 39.39
CA LEU A 451 -26.31 2.81 40.83
C LEU A 451 -27.67 3.08 41.47
N PHE A 452 -28.78 3.06 40.70
CA PHE A 452 -30.15 3.34 41.13
C PHE A 452 -30.36 4.74 41.76
N GLU A 453 -29.57 5.75 41.35
CA GLU A 453 -29.61 7.11 41.89
C GLU A 453 -30.44 8.05 41.00
N PHE A 454 -31.76 7.84 41.00
CA PHE A 454 -32.69 8.51 40.08
C PHE A 454 -32.76 10.05 40.25
N THR A 455 -32.63 10.56 41.47
CA THR A 455 -32.60 12.01 41.73
C THR A 455 -31.45 12.68 41.00
N ARG A 456 -30.28 12.03 40.91
CA ARG A 456 -29.16 12.55 40.14
C ARG A 456 -29.39 12.42 38.65
N CYS A 457 -29.94 11.31 38.19
CA CYS A 457 -30.32 11.13 36.78
C CYS A 457 -31.20 12.30 36.29
N ARG A 458 -32.18 12.73 37.10
CA ARG A 458 -33.00 13.93 36.82
C ARG A 458 -32.15 15.19 36.62
N THR A 459 -31.31 15.52 37.60
CA THR A 459 -30.42 16.70 37.50
C THR A 459 -29.47 16.64 36.30
N LEU A 460 -29.09 15.43 35.85
CA LEU A 460 -28.24 15.24 34.69
C LEU A 460 -29.00 15.40 33.37
N TYR A 461 -30.24 14.93 33.30
CA TYR A 461 -31.12 15.18 32.16
C TYR A 461 -31.49 16.66 32.05
N GLU A 462 -31.81 17.32 33.15
CA GLU A 462 -32.02 18.78 33.20
C GLU A 462 -30.80 19.54 32.65
N LYS A 463 -29.59 19.22 33.13
CA LYS A 463 -28.36 19.83 32.62
C LYS A 463 -28.05 19.50 31.16
N TRP A 464 -28.45 18.31 30.70
CA TRP A 464 -28.28 17.92 29.29
C TRP A 464 -29.23 18.75 28.41
N ILE A 465 -30.47 18.93 28.86
CA ILE A 465 -31.48 19.77 28.20
C ILE A 465 -31.08 21.25 28.20
N GLU A 466 -30.54 21.78 29.31
CA GLU A 466 -30.03 23.16 29.39
C GLU A 466 -28.88 23.41 28.39
N TRP A 467 -28.04 22.40 28.17
CA TRP A 467 -26.91 22.50 27.24
C TRP A 467 -27.32 22.38 25.76
N ASP A 468 -28.21 21.44 25.44
CA ASP A 468 -28.64 21.16 24.07
C ASP A 468 -30.15 20.94 23.99
N PRO A 469 -30.94 22.04 24.00
CA PRO A 469 -32.40 21.98 23.95
C PRO A 469 -32.95 21.33 22.66
N GLY A 470 -32.16 21.32 21.58
CA GLY A 470 -32.58 20.78 20.28
C GLY A 470 -32.51 19.27 20.14
N ASN A 471 -31.89 18.58 21.11
CA ASN A 471 -31.67 17.14 21.06
C ASN A 471 -32.91 16.33 21.43
N THR A 472 -33.66 15.89 20.44
CA THR A 472 -34.87 15.07 20.62
C THR A 472 -34.62 13.77 21.37
N SER A 473 -33.43 13.17 21.22
CA SER A 473 -33.08 11.94 21.94
C SER A 473 -32.84 12.14 23.44
N ALA A 474 -32.53 13.36 23.88
CA ALA A 474 -32.40 13.67 25.30
C ALA A 474 -33.78 13.72 25.97
N TRP A 475 -34.72 14.40 25.32
CA TRP A 475 -36.12 14.49 25.74
C TRP A 475 -36.79 13.13 25.85
N ILE A 476 -36.68 12.29 24.80
CA ILE A 476 -37.27 10.93 24.78
C ILE A 476 -36.71 10.06 25.91
N LYS A 477 -35.38 10.09 26.11
CA LYS A 477 -34.77 9.26 27.17
C LYS A 477 -35.06 9.76 28.58
N PHE A 478 -35.34 11.05 28.73
CA PHE A 478 -35.75 11.62 30.00
C PHE A 478 -37.19 11.22 30.35
N SER A 479 -38.09 11.25 29.37
CA SER A 479 -39.46 10.78 29.57
C SER A 479 -39.54 9.25 29.74
N GLU A 480 -38.75 8.47 29.00
CA GLU A 480 -38.61 7.01 29.23
C GLU A 480 -38.13 6.70 30.65
N LEU A 481 -37.22 7.51 31.22
CA LEU A 481 -36.77 7.35 32.60
C LEU A 481 -37.90 7.59 33.59
N GLU A 482 -38.62 8.71 33.49
CA GLU A 482 -39.72 9.02 34.42
C GLU A 482 -40.88 8.04 34.25
N ARG A 483 -41.13 7.54 33.03
CA ARG A 483 -42.05 6.43 32.80
C ARG A 483 -41.61 5.17 33.53
N GLY A 484 -40.33 4.81 33.48
CA GLY A 484 -39.80 3.67 34.25
C GLY A 484 -39.84 3.85 35.77
N LEU A 485 -40.15 5.05 36.26
CA LEU A 485 -40.38 5.38 37.67
C LEU A 485 -41.87 5.56 38.00
N ASP A 486 -42.76 5.24 37.05
CA ASP A 486 -44.22 5.40 37.13
C ASP A 486 -44.69 6.86 37.39
N ASP A 487 -43.87 7.87 37.08
CA ASP A 487 -44.23 9.29 37.20
C ASP A 487 -44.74 9.83 35.84
N VAL A 488 -45.96 9.41 35.50
CA VAL A 488 -46.62 9.71 34.20
C VAL A 488 -46.85 11.21 34.03
N GLU A 489 -47.25 11.91 35.09
CA GLU A 489 -47.50 13.37 35.05
C GLU A 489 -46.24 14.16 34.73
N ARG A 490 -45.10 13.77 35.31
CA ARG A 490 -43.82 14.40 34.97
C ARG A 490 -43.38 14.05 33.56
N ALA A 491 -43.55 12.81 33.12
CA ALA A 491 -43.23 12.42 31.73
C ALA A 491 -44.03 13.26 30.71
N ARG A 492 -45.32 13.49 30.97
CA ARG A 492 -46.19 14.39 30.17
C ARG A 492 -45.68 15.83 30.16
N ALA A 493 -45.36 16.37 31.34
CA ALA A 493 -44.84 17.72 31.45
C ALA A 493 -43.52 17.90 30.66
N ILE A 494 -42.66 16.88 30.64
CA ILE A 494 -41.42 16.87 29.85
C ILE A 494 -41.72 16.91 28.35
N PHE A 495 -42.67 16.09 27.87
CA PHE A 495 -43.06 16.10 26.46
C PHE A 495 -43.69 17.43 26.02
N GLU A 496 -44.58 18.02 26.83
CA GLU A 496 -45.15 19.35 26.55
C GLU A 496 -44.07 20.43 26.50
N LEU A 497 -43.13 20.40 27.45
CA LEU A 497 -42.03 21.34 27.48
C LEU A 497 -41.10 21.17 26.27
N ALA A 498 -40.90 19.94 25.80
CA ALA A 498 -40.16 19.65 24.59
C ALA A 498 -40.87 20.20 23.33
N ILE A 499 -42.20 20.11 23.23
CA ILE A 499 -42.99 20.59 22.07
C ILE A 499 -43.06 22.13 21.99
N VAL A 500 -42.97 22.81 23.14
CA VAL A 500 -42.93 24.28 23.21
C VAL A 500 -41.59 24.82 22.70
N GLN A 501 -40.53 24.01 22.66
CA GLN A 501 -39.22 24.47 22.19
C GLN A 501 -39.22 24.80 20.68
N PRO A 502 -38.70 25.97 20.26
CA PRO A 502 -38.72 26.42 18.87
C PRO A 502 -37.61 25.80 18.00
N VAL A 503 -36.56 25.23 18.59
CA VAL A 503 -35.42 24.65 17.86
C VAL A 503 -35.31 23.17 18.23
N LEU A 504 -35.85 22.30 17.39
CA LEU A 504 -35.78 20.83 17.53
C LEU A 504 -35.17 20.24 16.26
N ASP A 505 -34.15 19.37 16.38
CA ASP A 505 -33.45 18.77 15.23
C ASP A 505 -34.37 17.87 14.39
N MET A 506 -35.21 17.07 15.05
CA MET A 506 -36.14 16.12 14.41
C MET A 506 -37.48 16.09 15.15
N PRO A 507 -38.35 17.09 14.96
CA PRO A 507 -39.62 17.19 15.68
C PRO A 507 -40.51 15.95 15.51
N GLU A 508 -40.51 15.33 14.32
CA GLU A 508 -41.36 14.18 13.98
C GLU A 508 -41.15 12.98 14.93
N LEU A 509 -39.91 12.71 15.32
CA LEU A 509 -39.58 11.58 16.21
C LEU A 509 -40.11 11.83 17.63
N LEU A 510 -40.05 13.09 18.09
CA LEU A 510 -40.55 13.48 19.40
C LEU A 510 -42.08 13.41 19.44
N TRP A 511 -42.75 13.89 18.40
CA TRP A 511 -44.21 13.79 18.28
C TRP A 511 -44.68 12.34 18.24
N LYS A 512 -44.00 11.50 17.45
CA LYS A 512 -44.30 10.06 17.45
C LYS A 512 -44.10 9.44 18.83
N ALA A 513 -42.97 9.71 19.49
CA ALA A 513 -42.70 9.16 20.82
C ALA A 513 -43.70 9.63 21.88
N TYR A 514 -44.20 10.87 21.77
CA TYR A 514 -45.23 11.38 22.68
C TYR A 514 -46.60 10.74 22.43
N ILE A 515 -46.95 10.54 21.16
CA ILE A 515 -48.17 9.84 20.78
C ILE A 515 -48.09 8.37 21.21
N ASP A 516 -47.01 7.65 20.88
CA ASP A 516 -46.78 6.27 21.30
C ASP A 516 -46.85 6.15 22.85
N PHE A 517 -46.33 7.14 23.58
CA PHE A 517 -46.43 7.20 25.04
C PHE A 517 -47.88 7.33 25.53
N GLU A 518 -48.66 8.28 25.01
CA GLU A 518 -50.07 8.41 25.41
C GLU A 518 -50.93 7.25 24.92
N GLU A 519 -50.58 6.61 23.79
CA GLU A 519 -51.24 5.40 23.30
C GLU A 519 -51.02 4.20 24.24
N GLU A 520 -49.81 4.04 24.78
CA GLU A 520 -49.50 2.94 25.69
C GLU A 520 -50.05 3.15 27.12
N GLU A 521 -50.14 4.40 27.56
CA GLU A 521 -50.68 4.74 28.89
C GLU A 521 -52.22 4.85 28.91
N ALA A 522 -52.87 5.03 27.75
CA ALA A 522 -54.33 5.14 27.66
C ALA A 522 -55.03 3.81 28.00
N GLN A 523 -55.42 3.65 29.27
CA GLN A 523 -56.19 2.49 29.74
C GLN A 523 -57.69 2.79 29.81
N GLU A 524 -58.05 4.07 30.02
CA GLU A 524 -59.45 4.50 30.13
C GLU A 524 -59.94 5.25 28.88
N PRO A 525 -61.23 5.11 28.49
CA PRO A 525 -61.81 5.76 27.31
C PRO A 525 -61.64 7.29 27.24
N GLU A 526 -61.62 7.94 28.41
CA GLU A 526 -61.44 9.39 28.55
C GLU A 526 -60.00 9.83 28.22
N GLU A 527 -59.02 8.93 28.39
CA GLU A 527 -57.61 9.22 28.12
C GLU A 527 -57.28 9.14 26.62
N TYR A 528 -58.06 8.39 25.83
CA TYR A 528 -57.95 8.34 24.37
C TYR A 528 -58.32 9.66 23.68
N GLU A 529 -58.95 10.60 24.37
CA GLU A 529 -59.17 11.96 23.83
C GLU A 529 -57.87 12.77 23.77
N ARG A 530 -56.88 12.46 24.61
CA ARG A 530 -55.60 13.18 24.64
C ARG A 530 -54.73 12.90 23.42
N PRO A 531 -54.48 11.63 23.00
CA PRO A 531 -53.84 11.34 21.73
C PRO A 531 -54.55 12.00 20.54
N ARG A 532 -55.89 12.04 20.53
CA ARG A 532 -56.65 12.75 19.47
C ARG A 532 -56.33 14.23 19.43
N ALA A 533 -56.33 14.90 20.58
CA ALA A 533 -55.95 16.30 20.67
C ALA A 533 -54.51 16.55 20.22
N LEU A 534 -53.60 15.60 20.48
CA LEU A 534 -52.21 15.65 20.00
C LEU A 534 -52.10 15.48 18.49
N TYR A 535 -52.85 14.53 17.91
CA TYR A 535 -52.94 14.38 16.45
C TYR A 535 -53.53 15.64 15.80
N GLU A 536 -54.57 16.25 16.37
CA GLU A 536 -55.12 17.51 15.85
C GLU A 536 -54.12 18.66 15.92
N ARG A 537 -53.40 18.81 17.05
CA ARG A 537 -52.33 19.82 17.21
C ARG A 537 -51.15 19.58 16.27
N LEU A 538 -50.84 18.32 15.96
CA LEU A 538 -49.80 17.96 14.99
C LEU A 538 -50.25 18.25 13.55
N LEU A 539 -51.52 18.03 13.24
CA LEU A 539 -52.13 18.32 11.94
C LEU A 539 -52.24 19.83 11.68
N GLU A 540 -52.44 20.64 12.72
CA GLU A 540 -52.37 22.11 12.61
C GLU A 540 -50.97 22.61 12.25
N LYS A 541 -49.92 21.91 12.69
CA LYS A 541 -48.51 22.26 12.42
C LYS A 541 -47.98 21.64 11.13
N THR A 542 -48.42 20.43 10.78
CA THR A 542 -47.89 19.64 9.66
C THR A 542 -49.00 18.90 8.92
N ASP A 543 -49.09 19.11 7.60
CA ASP A 543 -50.09 18.47 6.73
C ASP A 543 -49.56 17.17 6.07
N HIS A 544 -48.60 16.47 6.67
CA HIS A 544 -47.97 15.32 6.01
C HIS A 544 -48.84 14.05 6.03
N VAL A 545 -48.82 13.32 4.91
CA VAL A 545 -49.62 12.09 4.69
C VAL A 545 -49.41 11.02 5.74
N LYS A 546 -48.18 10.88 6.24
CA LYS A 546 -47.84 9.87 7.25
C LYS A 546 -48.57 10.10 8.57
N VAL A 547 -48.83 11.36 8.94
CA VAL A 547 -49.57 11.72 10.17
C VAL A 547 -51.03 11.31 10.07
N TRP A 548 -51.65 11.51 8.89
CA TRP A 548 -53.03 11.07 8.63
C TRP A 548 -53.15 9.54 8.63
N ILE A 549 -52.15 8.84 8.08
CA ILE A 549 -52.11 7.37 8.10
C ILE A 549 -51.92 6.86 9.54
N SER A 550 -51.03 7.44 10.34
CA SER A 550 -50.87 7.06 11.75
C SER A 550 -52.12 7.36 12.56
N TYR A 551 -52.78 8.51 12.34
CA TYR A 551 -54.01 8.85 13.03
C TYR A 551 -55.16 7.86 12.72
N ALA A 552 -55.26 7.43 11.46
CA ALA A 552 -56.23 6.41 11.08
C ALA A 552 -55.88 5.03 11.65
N HIS A 553 -54.60 4.67 11.80
CA HIS A 553 -54.18 3.45 12.48
C HIS A 553 -54.44 3.48 13.99
N PHE A 554 -54.23 4.63 14.64
CA PHE A 554 -54.57 4.83 16.04
C PHE A 554 -56.06 4.60 16.30
N GLU A 555 -56.95 5.19 15.50
CA GLU A 555 -58.40 5.04 15.68
C GLU A 555 -58.90 3.58 15.55
N ILE A 556 -58.14 2.71 14.88
CA ILE A 556 -58.42 1.26 14.81
C ILE A 556 -58.04 0.56 16.12
N ASN A 557 -56.95 1.00 16.75
CA ASN A 557 -56.39 0.39 17.94
C ASN A 557 -57.13 0.81 19.22
N VAL A 558 -57.95 1.86 19.19
CA VAL A 558 -58.77 2.29 20.35
C VAL A 558 -59.82 1.23 20.70
N PRO A 559 -59.72 0.55 21.86
CA PRO A 559 -60.73 -0.40 22.33
C PRO A 559 -62.02 0.32 22.73
N ASP A 560 -63.18 -0.31 22.49
CA ASP A 560 -64.49 0.25 22.84
C ASP A 560 -64.96 -0.30 24.20
N PRO A 561 -65.62 0.51 25.09
CA PRO A 561 -66.06 0.04 26.41
C PRO A 561 -67.11 -1.07 26.36
N SER A 562 -67.70 -1.35 25.19
CA SER A 562 -68.79 -2.30 25.00
C SER A 562 -68.32 -3.74 24.73
N ALA A 563 -67.05 -3.97 24.39
CA ALA A 563 -66.51 -5.32 24.14
C ALA A 563 -64.98 -5.38 24.32
N PRO A 564 -64.47 -5.74 25.52
CA PRO A 564 -63.02 -5.74 25.81
C PRO A 564 -62.21 -6.87 25.13
N ASP A 565 -62.85 -7.97 24.72
CA ASP A 565 -62.17 -9.24 24.38
C ASP A 565 -62.22 -9.65 22.89
N SER A 566 -62.59 -8.74 21.98
CA SER A 566 -62.57 -9.03 20.54
C SER A 566 -61.24 -8.62 19.93
N ALA A 567 -60.44 -9.61 19.50
CA ALA A 567 -59.26 -9.41 18.64
C ALA A 567 -59.57 -8.82 17.24
N HIS A 568 -60.83 -8.46 16.98
CA HIS A 568 -61.30 -7.79 15.79
C HIS A 568 -61.81 -6.38 16.13
N ALA A 569 -61.28 -5.38 15.43
CA ALA A 569 -61.63 -3.98 15.58
C ALA A 569 -63.15 -3.75 15.55
N SER A 570 -63.65 -2.93 16.48
CA SER A 570 -65.06 -2.56 16.55
C SER A 570 -65.53 -1.90 15.24
N PRO A 571 -66.75 -2.19 14.76
CA PRO A 571 -67.34 -1.50 13.60
C PRO A 571 -67.35 0.03 13.72
N ASP A 572 -67.40 0.56 14.94
CA ASP A 572 -67.39 2.00 15.18
C ASP A 572 -65.97 2.60 15.16
N ALA A 573 -64.95 1.83 15.51
CA ALA A 573 -63.54 2.19 15.28
C ALA A 573 -63.22 2.25 13.78
N ILE A 574 -63.75 1.31 12.98
CA ILE A 574 -63.61 1.29 11.52
C ILE A 574 -64.28 2.51 10.88
N LYS A 575 -65.48 2.90 11.34
CA LYS A 575 -66.15 4.12 10.85
C LYS A 575 -65.36 5.39 11.18
N ARG A 576 -64.77 5.48 12.38
CA ARG A 576 -63.91 6.61 12.79
C ARG A 576 -62.65 6.70 11.93
N ALA A 577 -61.92 5.60 11.74
CA ALA A 577 -60.76 5.56 10.85
C ALA A 577 -61.10 5.95 9.40
N ARG A 578 -62.26 5.53 8.89
CA ARG A 578 -62.75 5.95 7.56
C ARG A 578 -63.07 7.44 7.49
N ALA A 579 -63.65 8.02 8.53
CA ALA A 579 -63.91 9.45 8.60
C ALA A 579 -62.60 10.27 8.58
N VAL A 580 -61.52 9.74 9.17
CA VAL A 580 -60.18 10.34 9.10
C VAL A 580 -59.62 10.28 7.68
N PHE A 581 -59.70 9.13 7.00
CA PHE A 581 -59.25 8.99 5.61
C PHE A 581 -60.04 9.85 4.63
N THR A 582 -61.35 9.99 4.79
CA THR A 582 -62.17 10.86 3.95
C THR A 582 -61.84 12.32 4.17
N ARG A 583 -61.67 12.77 5.42
CA ARG A 583 -61.25 14.14 5.76
C ARG A 583 -59.86 14.47 5.20
N ALA A 584 -58.92 13.54 5.29
CA ALA A 584 -57.61 13.68 4.69
C ALA A 584 -57.73 13.80 3.16
N HIS A 585 -58.54 12.96 2.52
CA HIS A 585 -58.73 12.97 1.07
C HIS A 585 -59.34 14.27 0.55
N THR A 586 -60.29 14.87 1.27
CA THR A 586 -60.87 16.17 0.89
C THR A 586 -59.84 17.29 1.00
N LEU A 587 -59.03 17.30 2.07
CA LEU A 587 -58.00 18.32 2.28
C LEU A 587 -56.89 18.25 1.21
N TYR A 588 -56.42 17.05 0.83
CA TYR A 588 -55.45 16.90 -0.27
C TYR A 588 -56.05 17.19 -1.64
N LYS A 589 -57.37 17.00 -1.82
CA LYS A 589 -58.07 17.39 -3.05
C LYS A 589 -58.11 18.93 -3.17
N GLU A 590 -58.38 19.64 -2.08
CA GLU A 590 -58.38 21.10 -2.04
C GLU A 590 -56.99 21.71 -2.24
N LYS A 591 -55.94 21.11 -1.65
CA LYS A 591 -54.55 21.56 -1.78
C LYS A 591 -53.84 21.09 -3.06
N ALA A 592 -54.50 20.28 -3.90
CA ALA A 592 -53.98 19.75 -5.17
C ALA A 592 -52.62 19.00 -5.07
N LEU A 593 -52.32 18.38 -3.92
CA LEU A 593 -51.10 17.60 -3.70
C LEU A 593 -51.27 16.17 -4.23
N VAL A 594 -50.83 15.95 -5.47
CA VAL A 594 -51.13 14.73 -6.24
C VAL A 594 -50.42 13.49 -5.69
N GLU A 595 -49.12 13.56 -5.42
CA GLU A 595 -48.30 12.40 -4.98
C GLU A 595 -48.68 11.93 -3.57
N GLU A 596 -48.88 12.88 -2.67
CA GLU A 596 -49.30 12.66 -1.30
C GLU A 596 -50.70 12.02 -1.22
N ARG A 597 -51.61 12.47 -2.09
CA ARG A 597 -52.95 11.89 -2.24
C ARG A 597 -52.91 10.47 -2.80
N VAL A 598 -51.97 10.14 -3.69
CA VAL A 598 -51.77 8.76 -4.18
C VAL A 598 -51.32 7.86 -3.03
N ALA A 599 -50.37 8.30 -2.22
CA ALA A 599 -49.87 7.53 -1.08
C ALA A 599 -50.96 7.29 -0.03
N LEU A 600 -51.78 8.30 0.28
CA LEU A 600 -52.94 8.15 1.16
C LEU A 600 -53.95 7.13 0.62
N LEU A 601 -54.26 7.16 -0.69
CA LEU A 601 -55.21 6.22 -1.31
C LEU A 601 -54.67 4.80 -1.38
N GLN A 602 -53.35 4.62 -1.53
CA GLN A 602 -52.73 3.30 -1.43
C GLN A 602 -52.79 2.74 -0.01
N ALA A 603 -52.58 3.57 1.01
CA ALA A 603 -52.74 3.17 2.40
C ALA A 603 -54.21 2.87 2.75
N TRP A 604 -55.15 3.68 2.26
CA TRP A 604 -56.59 3.44 2.43
C TRP A 604 -57.02 2.16 1.71
N LYS A 605 -56.44 1.85 0.54
CA LYS A 605 -56.65 0.55 -0.10
C LYS A 605 -56.18 -0.62 0.78
N GLY A 606 -54.96 -0.52 1.32
CA GLY A 606 -54.43 -1.54 2.22
C GLY A 606 -55.32 -1.75 3.45
N PHE A 607 -55.93 -0.68 3.96
CA PHE A 607 -56.90 -0.73 5.05
C PHE A 607 -58.24 -1.39 4.67
N GLU A 608 -58.83 -1.06 3.52
CA GLU A 608 -60.07 -1.69 3.07
C GLU A 608 -59.86 -3.16 2.61
N ASP A 609 -58.65 -3.51 2.19
CA ASP A 609 -58.26 -4.89 1.88
C ASP A 609 -58.20 -5.78 3.14
N THR A 610 -58.00 -5.20 4.34
CA THR A 610 -58.00 -5.95 5.61
C THR A 610 -59.31 -5.85 6.39
N HIS A 611 -60.03 -4.72 6.34
CA HIS A 611 -61.23 -4.48 7.16
C HIS A 611 -62.51 -4.14 6.36
N GLY A 612 -62.40 -3.94 5.04
CA GLY A 612 -63.47 -3.42 4.21
C GLY A 612 -64.45 -4.47 3.68
N THR A 613 -65.69 -4.03 3.45
CA THR A 613 -66.70 -4.77 2.69
C THR A 613 -66.47 -4.61 1.17
N ASP A 614 -66.93 -5.58 0.37
CA ASP A 614 -66.66 -5.60 -1.09
C ASP A 614 -67.16 -4.33 -1.82
N GLU A 615 -68.23 -3.70 -1.33
CA GLU A 615 -68.77 -2.45 -1.89
C GLU A 615 -67.85 -1.24 -1.70
N GLU A 616 -67.14 -1.21 -0.57
CA GLU A 616 -66.26 -0.10 -0.20
C GLU A 616 -64.92 -0.21 -0.91
N ARG A 617 -64.44 -1.45 -1.13
CA ARG A 617 -63.31 -1.73 -2.02
C ARG A 617 -63.57 -1.29 -3.45
N GLU A 618 -64.78 -1.50 -3.96
CA GLU A 618 -65.15 -1.08 -5.32
C GLU A 618 -65.20 0.45 -5.45
N LYS A 619 -65.73 1.15 -4.43
CA LYS A 619 -65.71 2.63 -4.39
C LYS A 619 -64.29 3.17 -4.36
N LEU A 620 -63.40 2.56 -3.59
CA LEU A 620 -62.00 2.98 -3.51
C LEU A 620 -61.23 2.67 -4.80
N ALA A 621 -61.49 1.52 -5.43
CA ALA A 621 -60.91 1.17 -6.73
C ALA A 621 -61.25 2.19 -7.83
N LYS A 622 -62.43 2.81 -7.78
CA LYS A 622 -62.83 3.89 -8.70
C LYS A 622 -62.08 5.20 -8.45
N MET A 623 -61.59 5.42 -7.23
CA MET A 623 -60.86 6.65 -6.83
C MET A 623 -59.34 6.56 -7.09
N MET A 624 -58.82 5.41 -7.50
CA MET A 624 -57.38 5.17 -7.68
C MET A 624 -56.80 5.94 -8.89
N PRO A 625 -55.64 6.58 -8.74
CA PRO A 625 -54.99 7.33 -9.82
C PRO A 625 -54.39 6.40 -10.87
N ARG A 626 -54.40 6.86 -12.13
CA ARG A 626 -53.67 6.23 -13.25
C ARG A 626 -52.37 6.98 -13.49
N ARG A 627 -51.27 6.24 -13.67
CA ARG A 627 -49.96 6.81 -14.04
C ARG A 627 -49.97 7.17 -15.52
N VAL A 628 -49.79 8.44 -15.85
CA VAL A 628 -49.75 8.93 -17.23
C VAL A 628 -48.43 9.66 -17.47
N LYS A 629 -47.78 9.38 -18.59
CA LYS A 629 -46.55 10.07 -19.01
C LYS A 629 -46.92 11.46 -19.55
N LYS A 630 -46.41 12.53 -18.94
CA LYS A 630 -46.53 13.89 -19.46
C LYS A 630 -45.16 14.43 -19.86
N ARG A 631 -45.13 15.29 -20.88
CA ARG A 631 -43.92 15.93 -21.42
C ARG A 631 -43.91 17.39 -21.02
N ARG A 632 -42.86 17.86 -20.35
CA ARG A 632 -42.65 19.29 -20.07
C ARG A 632 -41.50 19.81 -20.92
N ARG A 633 -41.70 20.96 -21.57
CA ARG A 633 -40.65 21.67 -22.31
C ARG A 633 -39.83 22.48 -21.30
N LEU A 634 -38.51 22.28 -21.26
CA LEU A 634 -37.59 23.17 -20.55
C LEU A 634 -37.25 24.39 -21.42
N ASP A 635 -36.68 25.44 -20.81
CA ASP A 635 -36.31 26.70 -21.48
C ASP A 635 -35.29 26.51 -22.63
N ASP A 636 -34.55 25.39 -22.66
CA ASP A 636 -33.63 25.00 -23.74
C ASP A 636 -34.30 24.18 -24.88
N ASP A 637 -35.63 24.24 -25.02
CA ASP A 637 -36.41 23.56 -26.07
C ASP A 637 -36.35 22.01 -26.09
N SER A 638 -35.67 21.41 -25.11
CA SER A 638 -35.70 19.97 -24.83
C SER A 638 -36.90 19.57 -23.96
N PHE A 639 -37.52 18.42 -24.24
CA PHE A 639 -38.63 17.88 -23.45
C PHE A 639 -38.13 16.86 -22.42
N GLU A 640 -38.40 17.10 -21.13
CA GLU A 640 -38.28 16.05 -20.10
C GLU A 640 -39.61 15.30 -19.94
N GLU A 641 -39.54 13.98 -20.01
CA GLU A 641 -40.65 13.08 -19.71
C GLU A 641 -40.72 12.86 -18.20
N TYR A 642 -41.78 13.37 -17.57
CA TYR A 642 -42.04 13.11 -16.15
C TYR A 642 -43.36 12.34 -15.98
N MET A 643 -43.40 11.50 -14.95
CA MET A 643 -44.56 10.67 -14.63
C MET A 643 -45.51 11.50 -13.76
N ASP A 644 -46.74 11.71 -14.22
CA ASP A 644 -47.78 12.42 -13.48
C ASP A 644 -48.92 11.45 -13.13
N TYR A 645 -49.56 11.65 -11.99
CA TYR A 645 -50.66 10.81 -11.52
C TYR A 645 -51.98 11.53 -11.79
N VAL A 646 -52.86 10.94 -12.59
CA VAL A 646 -54.16 11.54 -12.90
C VAL A 646 -55.24 10.74 -12.17
N PHE A 647 -55.99 11.42 -11.29
CA PHE A 647 -57.15 10.84 -10.62
C PHE A 647 -58.33 10.77 -11.60
N PRO A 648 -58.90 9.59 -11.87
CA PRO A 648 -60.05 9.44 -12.76
C PRO A 648 -61.29 10.27 -12.39
N ALA A 649 -61.40 10.72 -11.13
CA ALA A 649 -62.51 11.54 -10.65
C ALA A 649 -62.35 13.05 -10.98
N ASP A 650 -61.13 13.54 -11.25
CA ASP A 650 -60.88 14.97 -11.50
C ASP A 650 -60.73 15.29 -13.01
N ASP A 651 -60.78 14.28 -13.89
CA ASP A 651 -60.63 14.43 -15.34
C ASP A 651 -61.98 14.29 -16.07
N GLU A 652 -62.90 15.24 -15.83
CA GLU A 652 -64.18 15.32 -16.57
C GLU A 652 -63.97 15.48 -18.09
N GLY A 653 -62.78 15.92 -18.52
CA GLY A 653 -62.38 16.02 -19.92
C GLY A 653 -62.17 14.65 -20.58
N SER A 654 -61.48 13.73 -19.90
CA SER A 654 -61.22 12.36 -20.39
C SER A 654 -62.50 11.50 -20.46
N ALA A 655 -63.44 11.71 -19.53
CA ALA A 655 -64.74 11.03 -19.56
C ALA A 655 -65.58 11.38 -20.82
N LYS A 656 -65.47 12.61 -21.34
CA LYS A 656 -66.12 13.04 -22.59
C LYS A 656 -65.43 12.43 -23.82
N MET A 657 -64.10 12.39 -23.83
CA MET A 657 -63.32 11.83 -24.94
C MET A 657 -63.45 10.30 -25.04
N GLY A 658 -63.52 9.60 -23.90
CA GLY A 658 -63.83 8.16 -23.84
C GLY A 658 -65.23 7.81 -24.33
N LYS A 659 -66.25 8.63 -24.01
CA LYS A 659 -67.61 8.47 -24.58
C LYS A 659 -67.61 8.69 -26.11
N LEU A 660 -66.84 9.65 -26.61
CA LEU A 660 -66.75 9.95 -28.04
C LEU A 660 -66.02 8.82 -28.81
N MET A 661 -64.97 8.24 -28.23
CA MET A 661 -64.29 7.06 -28.80
C MET A 661 -65.15 5.80 -28.75
N ALA A 662 -65.94 5.62 -27.68
CA ALA A 662 -66.88 4.50 -27.57
C ALA A 662 -68.04 4.63 -28.57
N MET A 663 -68.53 5.85 -28.82
CA MET A 663 -69.49 6.11 -29.91
C MET A 663 -68.85 5.89 -31.28
N ALA A 664 -67.59 6.30 -31.49
CA ALA A 664 -66.88 6.05 -32.75
C ALA A 664 -66.64 4.55 -33.00
N GLN A 665 -66.36 3.75 -31.97
CA GLN A 665 -66.26 2.29 -32.08
C GLN A 665 -67.62 1.62 -32.33
N LYS A 666 -68.70 2.12 -31.72
CA LYS A 666 -70.06 1.65 -32.03
C LYS A 666 -70.44 1.97 -33.47
N TRP A 667 -70.16 3.18 -33.94
CA TRP A 667 -70.37 3.59 -35.33
C TRP A 667 -69.56 2.75 -36.32
N LYS A 668 -68.30 2.44 -35.98
CA LYS A 668 -67.46 1.55 -36.81
C LYS A 668 -67.99 0.12 -36.85
N LYS A 669 -68.47 -0.42 -35.71
CA LYS A 669 -69.13 -1.74 -35.67
C LYS A 669 -70.46 -1.76 -36.43
N GLU A 670 -71.20 -0.66 -36.44
CA GLU A 670 -72.42 -0.52 -37.25
C GLU A 670 -72.11 -0.43 -38.75
N GLN A 671 -71.01 0.21 -39.15
CA GLN A 671 -70.54 0.19 -40.55
C GLN A 671 -70.06 -1.20 -40.97
N GLU A 672 -69.33 -1.92 -40.12
CA GLU A 672 -68.88 -3.30 -40.40
C GLU A 672 -70.05 -4.30 -40.45
N ALA A 673 -71.16 -4.03 -39.73
CA ALA A 673 -72.40 -4.82 -39.81
C ALA A 673 -73.29 -4.47 -41.03
N GLY A 674 -73.16 -3.26 -41.59
CA GLY A 674 -73.94 -2.80 -42.75
C GLY A 674 -73.34 -3.13 -44.13
N GLY A 675 -72.07 -3.53 -44.20
CA GLY A 675 -71.36 -3.81 -45.47
C GLY A 675 -71.45 -5.25 -45.99
N GLY A 676 -72.25 -6.12 -45.37
CA GLY A 676 -72.29 -7.57 -45.64
C GLY A 676 -73.53 -8.11 -46.35
N GLY A 677 -74.39 -7.26 -46.94
CA GLY A 677 -75.60 -7.72 -47.64
C GLY A 677 -76.02 -6.81 -48.78
N GLY A 678 -75.65 -7.19 -50.01
CA GLY A 678 -76.10 -6.54 -51.24
C GLY A 678 -75.11 -6.65 -52.40
N ALA A 679 -75.08 -7.83 -53.03
CA ALA A 679 -74.90 -7.96 -54.48
C ALA A 679 -76.29 -7.89 -55.13
#